data_AF-A0A2B7X2B8-F1
#
_entry.id   AF-A0A2B7X2B8-F1
#
_cell.length_a   1.000
_cell.length_b   1.000
_cell.length_c   1.000
_cell.angle_alpha   90.00
_cell.angle_beta   90.00
_cell.angle_gamma   90.00
#
_symmetry.space_group_name_H-M   'P 1'
#
loop_
_entity.id
_entity.type
_entity.pdbx_description
1 polymer ?
#
loop_
_entity_poly.entity_id
_entity_poly.type
_entity_poly.pdbx_seq_one_letter_code
_entity_poly.pdbx_strand_id
1 'polypeptide(L)'
;MKRKGDMQSQSAPVSAIAARRSRQKLAAASQASTADVELILNEEPPLKKPKTSSSKRSSRDSSEKRQSPQRVVVSKRKSSTEAPVQNAIKEYPSDVSDEDDGIEKEVTSDEESDGPLAKPPADFQNFLLSKSRIGSRNVVYRTNNAICIRLKLKMRKNLALIGQYDLWVKRGVVSIMGAKLHPSTRLYRVYAPSTHSLPVIKCVSGVEDYAEVEIRSCNNGLCRLKNLSNLYHRVWNSKEPISGSIIQAGRPLSFSILHSSSDDPLKRNLRPLHLEKKWSTSIQILSQRGGSLRVLTCGPKGSGKSTFNKYLLNHLLSPPPLEGNLQHDHQGVAFLDLDPGQPELSPMGQIYLAHLRAPLLGPPFSHPTIDSQSDGYIVRSHYIGASSPKDDPDHYVMAAMDLMNRYHELLQSYPQLPLIINYPGWIFGLGLEIAISLVSSLGLTDVVYMSDKGPAEVVEPLTAAALEAGVSVTILPSQPTDFVTRSSAQLRSMQMLSYFHSNQYQGNDRTWSDTPLCRTRPVTVKYSGASPGIFGIMVTGSRHDPDMLRDLLDGAVVGVVAIENMNAIASVNDENACNDDTIEDRNEKTIGAPHFDPDGDVQMDPDVTLNENQSPSSPLPSSHPSPKDDQHPSITRTTRENLPYLFVGDGACTPLDPNLSHCLGQAIIRSVNPDTQTLDIYTPIPFSKIRETLEQGHRLILVRGQVDHPHWAISEEYFSARAAQRRHRKMIAQAKAEGITADATARREQEIVSERLRERVMRAGNVPWMRLDEGAGDAKEHASRQVWRLRKKAYPADSGSGSDREW
;
A
#
# COMPACT_ATOMS: atom_id res chain seq x y z
N MET A 1 -41.00 -53.61 -12.28
CA MET A 1 -41.37 -52.63 -11.22
C MET A 1 -40.76 -51.28 -11.53
N LYS A 2 -41.32 -50.17 -11.02
CA LYS A 2 -40.74 -48.81 -11.07
C LYS A 2 -40.38 -48.34 -9.67
N ARG A 3 -39.30 -47.56 -9.53
CA ARG A 3 -39.22 -46.41 -8.62
C ARG A 3 -38.30 -45.36 -9.24
N LYS A 4 -38.85 -44.19 -9.57
CA LYS A 4 -38.09 -42.97 -9.86
C LYS A 4 -37.62 -42.37 -8.54
N GLY A 5 -36.51 -41.64 -8.58
CA GLY A 5 -36.19 -40.59 -7.63
C GLY A 5 -35.79 -39.36 -8.44
N ASP A 6 -36.73 -38.44 -8.63
CA ASP A 6 -36.41 -37.11 -9.17
C ASP A 6 -35.96 -36.24 -7.98
N MET A 7 -34.75 -35.69 -8.01
CA MET A 7 -34.33 -34.65 -7.05
C MET A 7 -34.38 -33.29 -7.72
N GLN A 8 -35.18 -32.39 -7.14
CA GLN A 8 -35.28 -31.00 -7.55
C GLN A 8 -34.06 -30.23 -7.01
N SER A 9 -33.40 -29.45 -7.86
CA SER A 9 -32.48 -28.40 -7.39
C SER A 9 -33.29 -27.31 -6.71
N GLN A 10 -32.91 -26.95 -5.48
CA GLN A 10 -33.50 -25.81 -4.79
C GLN A 10 -32.94 -24.51 -5.35
N SER A 11 -33.79 -23.50 -5.53
CA SER A 11 -33.37 -22.15 -5.91
C SER A 11 -32.60 -21.48 -4.76
N ALA A 12 -31.49 -20.81 -5.08
CA ALA A 12 -30.70 -20.06 -4.11
C ALA A 12 -31.54 -18.99 -3.37
N PRO A 13 -31.22 -18.68 -2.10
CA PRO A 13 -31.97 -17.71 -1.31
C PRO A 13 -31.84 -16.29 -1.88
N VAL A 14 -32.97 -15.73 -2.32
CA VAL A 14 -33.03 -14.36 -2.85
C VAL A 14 -33.05 -13.36 -1.68
N SER A 15 -32.09 -12.42 -1.67
CA SER A 15 -32.04 -11.33 -0.69
C SER A 15 -33.37 -10.58 -0.60
N ALA A 16 -33.80 -10.23 0.62
CA ALA A 16 -35.05 -9.53 0.87
C ALA A 16 -35.17 -8.21 0.07
N ILE A 17 -34.07 -7.53 -0.19
CA ILE A 17 -34.02 -6.29 -1.00
C ILE A 17 -34.31 -6.59 -2.48
N ALA A 18 -33.78 -7.70 -3.02
CA ALA A 18 -34.07 -8.15 -4.38
C ALA A 18 -35.53 -8.61 -4.52
N ALA A 19 -36.08 -9.28 -3.51
CA ALA A 19 -37.50 -9.64 -3.43
C ALA A 19 -38.43 -8.40 -3.32
N ARG A 20 -38.00 -7.35 -2.60
CA ARG A 20 -38.72 -6.07 -2.53
C ARG A 20 -38.71 -5.33 -3.88
N ARG A 21 -37.54 -5.26 -4.54
CA ARG A 21 -37.40 -4.64 -5.88
C ARG A 21 -38.16 -5.42 -6.97
N SER A 22 -38.21 -6.76 -6.93
CA SER A 22 -39.00 -7.53 -7.91
C SER A 22 -40.51 -7.35 -7.72
N ARG A 23 -41.00 -7.33 -6.47
CA ARG A 23 -42.39 -7.00 -6.15
C ARG A 23 -42.77 -5.57 -6.57
N GLN A 24 -41.88 -4.59 -6.36
CA GLN A 24 -42.09 -3.21 -6.82
C GLN A 24 -42.15 -3.11 -8.35
N LYS A 25 -41.29 -3.84 -9.08
CA LYS A 25 -41.37 -3.91 -10.56
C LYS A 25 -42.66 -4.57 -11.05
N LEU A 26 -43.15 -5.61 -10.37
CA LEU A 26 -44.43 -6.25 -10.68
C LEU A 26 -45.62 -5.31 -10.40
N ALA A 27 -45.59 -4.54 -9.30
CA ALA A 27 -46.62 -3.55 -8.98
C ALA A 27 -46.65 -2.39 -9.99
N ALA A 28 -45.48 -1.91 -10.45
CA ALA A 28 -45.38 -0.89 -11.49
C ALA A 28 -45.89 -1.42 -12.85
N ALA A 29 -45.60 -2.68 -13.18
CA ALA A 29 -46.10 -3.31 -14.40
C ALA A 29 -47.62 -3.55 -14.40
N SER A 30 -48.26 -3.67 -13.23
CA SER A 30 -49.72 -3.88 -13.12
C SER A 30 -50.56 -2.60 -13.09
N GLN A 31 -49.96 -1.41 -13.17
CA GLN A 31 -50.67 -0.12 -13.19
C GLN A 31 -50.71 0.55 -14.59
N ALA A 32 -50.28 -0.14 -15.64
CA ALA A 32 -50.07 0.44 -16.97
C ALA A 32 -50.76 -0.33 -18.12
N SER A 33 -51.99 -0.83 -17.92
CA SER A 33 -52.73 -1.56 -18.96
C SER A 33 -54.27 -1.53 -18.82
N THR A 34 -54.90 -0.39 -19.07
CA THR A 34 -56.35 -0.27 -19.32
C THR A 34 -56.65 0.67 -20.50
N ALA A 35 -56.50 0.14 -21.71
CA ALA A 35 -57.07 0.67 -22.96
C ALA A 35 -57.29 -0.52 -23.91
N ASP A 36 -58.31 -0.44 -24.78
CA ASP A 36 -58.98 -1.63 -25.30
C ASP A 36 -58.26 -2.42 -26.40
N VAL A 37 -58.75 -3.65 -26.57
CA VAL A 37 -58.22 -4.70 -27.46
C VAL A 37 -59.04 -4.78 -28.75
N GLU A 38 -58.38 -4.99 -29.88
CA GLU A 38 -58.98 -5.70 -31.01
C GLU A 38 -58.03 -6.80 -31.52
N LEU A 39 -58.59 -7.96 -31.90
CA LEU A 39 -57.87 -9.22 -32.10
C LEU A 39 -57.85 -9.66 -33.57
N ILE A 40 -56.68 -10.04 -34.09
CA ILE A 40 -56.59 -11.02 -35.18
C ILE A 40 -55.53 -12.09 -34.83
N LEU A 41 -55.96 -13.35 -35.00
CA LEU A 41 -55.26 -14.60 -34.72
C LEU A 41 -54.30 -14.97 -35.91
N ASN A 42 -53.46 -16.01 -35.90
CA ASN A 42 -53.34 -17.17 -35.02
C ASN A 42 -51.95 -17.86 -35.10
N GLU A 43 -51.79 -18.88 -34.25
CA GLU A 43 -50.96 -20.09 -34.45
C GLU A 43 -49.42 -20.05 -34.28
N GLU A 44 -48.88 -21.23 -34.00
CA GLU A 44 -47.60 -21.46 -33.32
C GLU A 44 -46.77 -22.58 -34.06
N PRO A 45 -45.97 -23.49 -33.45
CA PRO A 45 -44.60 -23.81 -33.91
C PRO A 45 -44.56 -25.20 -34.65
N PRO A 46 -43.50 -26.07 -34.68
CA PRO A 46 -42.14 -25.97 -34.11
C PRO A 46 -40.95 -26.66 -34.89
N LEU A 47 -39.74 -26.53 -34.28
CA LEU A 47 -38.64 -27.52 -34.20
C LEU A 47 -37.67 -27.84 -35.39
N LYS A 48 -36.38 -27.81 -35.01
CA LYS A 48 -35.23 -28.69 -35.39
C LYS A 48 -34.35 -28.42 -36.65
N LYS A 49 -33.04 -28.54 -36.37
CA LYS A 49 -31.82 -28.59 -37.22
C LYS A 49 -31.78 -29.89 -38.10
N PRO A 50 -30.74 -30.17 -38.92
CA PRO A 50 -29.72 -29.32 -39.61
C PRO A 50 -29.52 -29.70 -41.13
N LYS A 51 -28.62 -29.01 -41.87
CA LYS A 51 -27.42 -29.59 -42.58
C LYS A 51 -26.93 -28.83 -43.85
N THR A 52 -25.59 -28.79 -43.97
CA THR A 52 -24.72 -28.87 -45.17
C THR A 52 -25.08 -28.21 -46.52
N SER A 53 -24.26 -27.20 -46.86
CA SER A 53 -23.40 -27.10 -48.06
C SER A 53 -23.96 -26.80 -49.47
N SER A 54 -23.06 -26.20 -50.26
CA SER A 54 -23.13 -25.91 -51.71
C SER A 54 -24.07 -24.80 -52.19
N SER A 55 -23.95 -24.27 -53.42
CA SER A 55 -22.74 -23.70 -54.07
C SER A 55 -23.13 -22.89 -55.32
N LYS A 56 -22.39 -21.82 -55.63
CA LYS A 56 -22.39 -21.10 -56.94
C LYS A 56 -23.74 -20.34 -57.23
N ARG A 57 -23.85 -19.39 -58.17
CA ARG A 57 -22.88 -18.82 -59.13
C ARG A 57 -23.25 -17.39 -59.57
N SER A 58 -22.29 -16.74 -60.25
CA SER A 58 -22.44 -15.74 -61.35
C SER A 58 -22.77 -14.29 -60.97
N SER A 59 -22.36 -13.27 -61.74
CA SER A 59 -21.22 -13.09 -62.69
C SER A 59 -21.11 -11.59 -63.03
N ARG A 60 -19.93 -10.99 -63.27
CA ARG A 60 -19.16 -10.91 -64.54
C ARG A 60 -17.86 -10.11 -64.25
N ASP A 61 -16.69 -10.53 -64.74
CA ASP A 61 -15.96 -10.00 -65.92
C ASP A 61 -15.50 -8.52 -65.85
N SER A 62 -14.30 -8.12 -66.26
CA SER A 62 -13.20 -8.86 -66.95
C SER A 62 -11.83 -8.15 -66.89
N SER A 63 -10.72 -8.92 -67.00
CA SER A 63 -9.45 -8.62 -67.72
C SER A 63 -8.56 -7.40 -67.31
N GLU A 64 -7.21 -7.42 -67.37
CA GLU A 64 -6.25 -8.51 -67.61
C GLU A 64 -4.77 -8.19 -67.23
N LYS A 65 -3.93 -9.24 -67.34
CA LYS A 65 -2.48 -9.29 -67.60
C LYS A 65 -1.46 -9.31 -66.44
N ARG A 66 -0.35 -9.99 -66.74
CA ARG A 66 0.72 -10.51 -65.85
C ARG A 66 2.08 -10.23 -66.49
N GLN A 67 3.16 -10.28 -65.71
CA GLN A 67 4.42 -10.92 -66.19
C GLN A 67 5.32 -11.42 -65.05
N SER A 68 5.94 -12.57 -65.28
CA SER A 68 6.98 -13.28 -64.51
C SER A 68 7.33 -14.57 -65.29
N PRO A 69 8.24 -15.46 -64.85
CA PRO A 69 9.35 -15.35 -63.90
C PRO A 69 10.69 -15.82 -64.53
N GLN A 70 11.78 -15.93 -63.75
CA GLN A 70 12.64 -17.14 -63.73
C GLN A 70 13.63 -17.13 -62.56
N ARG A 71 14.01 -18.32 -62.07
CA ARG A 71 15.07 -18.54 -61.06
C ARG A 71 15.72 -19.90 -61.35
N VAL A 72 17.06 -19.96 -61.35
CA VAL A 72 17.83 -21.11 -61.89
C VAL A 72 17.92 -22.27 -60.89
N VAL A 73 18.00 -23.49 -61.42
CA VAL A 73 18.10 -24.77 -60.70
C VAL A 73 19.54 -25.30 -60.71
N VAL A 74 20.05 -25.70 -59.54
CA VAL A 74 21.05 -26.79 -59.40
C VAL A 74 20.68 -27.59 -58.14
N SER A 75 20.97 -28.90 -58.12
CA SER A 75 20.58 -29.78 -57.00
C SER A 75 21.55 -30.93 -56.75
N LYS A 76 21.66 -31.36 -55.47
CA LYS A 76 21.76 -32.77 -55.02
C LYS A 76 22.92 -33.62 -55.61
N ARG A 77 23.89 -34.09 -54.80
CA ARG A 77 23.87 -35.32 -53.92
C ARG A 77 25.34 -35.64 -53.51
N LYS A 78 25.73 -36.60 -52.66
CA LYS A 78 25.15 -37.69 -51.81
C LYS A 78 26.16 -37.90 -50.61
N SER A 79 25.76 -38.18 -49.36
CA SER A 79 25.45 -39.49 -48.70
C SER A 79 26.65 -40.45 -48.56
N SER A 80 26.67 -41.53 -47.76
CA SER A 80 25.71 -42.30 -46.92
C SER A 80 26.51 -43.34 -46.11
N THR A 81 26.15 -43.94 -44.96
CA THR A 81 25.05 -43.86 -43.95
C THR A 81 25.62 -44.51 -42.65
N GLU A 82 25.01 -45.14 -41.62
CA GLU A 82 23.70 -45.68 -41.13
C GLU A 82 23.73 -45.48 -39.57
N ALA A 83 22.73 -45.48 -38.67
CA ALA A 83 21.48 -46.25 -38.41
C ALA A 83 21.70 -47.64 -37.75
N PRO A 84 20.67 -48.29 -37.10
CA PRO A 84 19.25 -47.94 -36.93
C PRO A 84 18.84 -47.81 -35.41
N VAL A 85 17.59 -47.79 -34.87
CA VAL A 85 16.32 -48.53 -35.12
C VAL A 85 15.09 -47.80 -34.49
N GLN A 86 14.01 -47.58 -35.28
CA GLN A 86 12.54 -47.57 -34.98
C GLN A 86 11.96 -46.78 -33.75
N ASN A 87 10.68 -46.38 -33.66
CA ASN A 87 9.50 -46.48 -34.56
C ASN A 87 8.56 -45.25 -34.39
N ALA A 88 7.49 -45.14 -35.20
CA ALA A 88 6.56 -44.00 -35.20
C ALA A 88 5.30 -44.16 -34.33
N ILE A 89 4.60 -43.05 -34.04
CA ILE A 89 3.22 -42.72 -34.50
C ILE A 89 2.90 -41.23 -34.16
N LYS A 90 1.90 -40.61 -34.82
CA LYS A 90 1.40 -39.23 -34.59
C LYS A 90 -0.04 -39.27 -34.07
N GLU A 91 -0.53 -38.20 -33.44
CA GLU A 91 -1.46 -37.21 -34.06
C GLU A 91 -1.82 -36.02 -33.12
N TYR A 92 -2.82 -35.22 -33.48
CA TYR A 92 -2.96 -33.77 -33.23
C TYR A 92 -3.49 -33.35 -31.85
N PRO A 93 -3.27 -32.08 -31.43
CA PRO A 93 -3.96 -31.46 -30.30
C PRO A 93 -5.37 -30.99 -30.66
N SER A 94 -6.23 -30.83 -29.65
CA SER A 94 -7.58 -30.28 -29.74
C SER A 94 -7.80 -29.20 -28.69
N ASP A 95 -8.48 -28.11 -29.05
CA ASP A 95 -8.92 -27.08 -28.11
C ASP A 95 -9.93 -27.62 -27.10
N VAL A 96 -9.86 -27.14 -25.86
CA VAL A 96 -10.96 -27.18 -24.88
C VAL A 96 -10.99 -25.84 -24.15
N SER A 97 -12.18 -25.31 -23.92
CA SER A 97 -12.44 -24.11 -23.13
C SER A 97 -12.62 -24.45 -21.66
N ASP A 98 -11.95 -23.71 -20.76
CA ASP A 98 -12.33 -23.68 -19.34
C ASP A 98 -13.43 -22.62 -19.16
N GLU A 99 -14.61 -23.05 -18.72
CA GLU A 99 -15.68 -22.16 -18.25
C GLU A 99 -15.46 -21.87 -16.75
N ASP A 100 -15.61 -20.61 -16.35
CA ASP A 100 -15.41 -20.14 -14.97
C ASP A 100 -16.75 -20.23 -14.22
N ASP A 101 -16.89 -21.19 -13.31
CA ASP A 101 -18.13 -21.45 -12.57
C ASP A 101 -17.85 -21.62 -11.07
N GLY A 102 -18.37 -20.70 -10.26
CA GLY A 102 -17.92 -20.48 -8.89
C GLY A 102 -18.68 -21.30 -7.85
N ILE A 103 -17.98 -22.18 -7.13
CA ILE A 103 -18.47 -22.76 -5.86
C ILE A 103 -17.38 -22.59 -4.80
N GLU A 104 -17.59 -21.64 -3.89
CA GLU A 104 -16.79 -21.54 -2.67
C GLU A 104 -17.01 -22.80 -1.82
N LYS A 105 -15.91 -23.40 -1.35
CA LYS A 105 -15.92 -24.41 -0.28
C LYS A 105 -15.06 -23.90 0.86
N GLU A 106 -15.54 -24.10 2.07
CA GLU A 106 -14.81 -23.81 3.30
C GLU A 106 -13.48 -24.57 3.31
N VAL A 107 -12.35 -23.85 3.32
CA VAL A 107 -11.03 -24.43 3.54
C VAL A 107 -10.60 -24.11 4.97
N THR A 108 -10.68 -25.11 5.82
CA THR A 108 -10.26 -25.01 7.23
C THR A 108 -8.74 -25.04 7.34
N SER A 109 -8.16 -23.95 7.88
CA SER A 109 -6.82 -23.90 8.50
C SER A 109 -5.65 -24.51 7.69
N ASP A 110 -5.14 -23.76 6.71
CA ASP A 110 -3.80 -24.03 6.14
C ASP A 110 -2.67 -23.52 7.08
N GLU A 111 -1.67 -24.36 7.36
CA GLU A 111 -0.46 -23.93 8.09
C GLU A 111 0.45 -23.09 7.18
N GLU A 112 0.64 -21.79 7.46
CA GLU A 112 1.60 -20.95 6.72
C GLU A 112 3.06 -21.39 6.95
N SER A 113 3.55 -22.24 6.05
CA SER A 113 4.96 -22.67 6.01
C SER A 113 5.85 -21.55 5.44
N ASP A 114 6.40 -20.70 6.32
CA ASP A 114 7.28 -19.57 5.98
C ASP A 114 8.70 -20.01 5.55
N GLY A 115 8.74 -20.79 4.47
CA GLY A 115 9.93 -21.20 3.75
C GLY A 115 9.85 -20.80 2.28
N PRO A 116 10.97 -20.43 1.64
CA PRO A 116 10.97 -20.20 0.19
C PRO A 116 10.72 -21.53 -0.52
N LEU A 117 9.48 -21.72 -1.01
CA LEU A 117 9.16 -22.69 -2.04
C LEU A 117 10.08 -22.44 -3.24
N ALA A 118 11.02 -23.35 -3.43
CA ALA A 118 12.04 -23.26 -4.47
C ALA A 118 11.41 -23.54 -5.85
N LYS A 119 10.72 -22.53 -6.38
CA LYS A 119 10.45 -22.45 -7.82
C LYS A 119 11.78 -22.66 -8.57
N PRO A 120 11.80 -23.38 -9.71
CA PRO A 120 13.01 -23.53 -10.50
C PRO A 120 13.61 -22.14 -10.79
N PRO A 121 14.94 -22.00 -10.85
CA PRO A 121 15.60 -20.70 -10.95
C PRO A 121 15.09 -19.97 -12.19
N ALA A 122 14.24 -18.97 -11.97
CA ALA A 122 13.57 -18.25 -13.05
C ALA A 122 14.61 -17.65 -13.99
N ASP A 123 14.53 -17.98 -15.28
CA ASP A 123 15.59 -17.69 -16.25
C ASP A 123 16.06 -16.24 -16.14
N PHE A 124 17.38 -16.08 -16.01
CA PHE A 124 17.99 -14.76 -15.82
C PHE A 124 17.83 -13.94 -17.10
N GLN A 125 16.80 -13.10 -17.14
CA GLN A 125 16.53 -12.26 -18.29
C GLN A 125 17.37 -10.98 -18.20
N ASN A 126 18.26 -10.78 -19.19
CA ASN A 126 19.09 -9.59 -19.25
C ASN A 126 18.29 -8.39 -19.79
N PHE A 127 18.05 -7.38 -18.95
CA PHE A 127 17.33 -6.16 -19.32
C PHE A 127 18.30 -4.99 -19.49
N LEU A 128 18.14 -4.23 -20.58
CA LEU A 128 18.93 -3.02 -20.84
C LEU A 128 18.43 -1.86 -19.95
N LEU A 129 19.13 -1.59 -18.86
CA LEU A 129 18.77 -0.56 -17.88
C LEU A 129 19.06 0.86 -18.41
N SER A 130 20.21 1.03 -19.06
CA SER A 130 20.65 2.28 -19.69
C SER A 130 20.83 2.07 -21.20
N LYS A 131 20.26 2.93 -22.06
CA LYS A 131 20.29 2.84 -23.53
C LYS A 131 21.69 2.99 -24.14
N SER A 132 22.66 3.49 -23.37
CA SER A 132 24.07 3.57 -23.78
C SER A 132 24.97 3.54 -22.55
N ARG A 133 26.14 2.90 -22.63
CA ARG A 133 27.11 2.92 -21.54
C ARG A 133 27.55 4.35 -21.22
N ILE A 134 27.56 4.70 -19.94
CA ILE A 134 28.27 5.86 -19.44
C ILE A 134 29.73 5.45 -19.27
N GLY A 135 30.64 6.13 -19.96
CA GLY A 135 32.09 5.91 -19.85
C GLY A 135 32.80 7.13 -19.28
N SER A 136 34.11 7.07 -19.05
CA SER A 136 34.86 8.16 -18.41
C SER A 136 34.68 9.54 -19.09
N ARG A 137 34.50 9.59 -20.41
CA ARG A 137 34.19 10.83 -21.17
C ARG A 137 32.85 11.51 -20.83
N ASN A 138 31.99 10.88 -20.02
CA ASN A 138 30.75 11.46 -19.51
C ASN A 138 30.89 11.91 -18.04
N VAL A 139 32.02 11.66 -17.38
CA VAL A 139 32.24 12.03 -15.98
C VAL A 139 32.99 13.35 -15.93
N VAL A 140 32.41 14.35 -15.27
CA VAL A 140 33.00 15.70 -15.12
C VAL A 140 34.08 15.69 -14.05
N TYR A 141 33.81 15.06 -12.92
CA TYR A 141 34.77 14.76 -11.85
C TYR A 141 34.25 13.63 -10.95
N ARG A 142 35.11 13.17 -10.04
CA ARG A 142 34.83 12.20 -8.99
C ARG A 142 35.37 12.72 -7.66
N THR A 143 34.74 12.35 -6.56
CA THR A 143 35.25 12.53 -5.19
C THR A 143 35.19 11.18 -4.45
N ASN A 144 35.61 11.14 -3.19
CA ASN A 144 35.52 9.95 -2.34
C ASN A 144 34.08 9.51 -2.02
N ASN A 145 33.07 10.35 -2.27
CA ASN A 145 31.66 10.08 -1.96
C ASN A 145 30.68 10.43 -3.09
N ALA A 146 31.12 11.05 -4.19
CA ALA A 146 30.25 11.56 -5.25
C ALA A 146 30.84 11.44 -6.66
N ILE A 147 29.96 11.42 -7.66
CA ILE A 147 30.33 11.43 -9.08
C ILE A 147 29.45 12.43 -9.83
N CYS A 148 30.06 13.29 -10.67
CA CYS A 148 29.32 14.23 -11.51
C CYS A 148 29.30 13.75 -12.96
N ILE A 149 28.12 13.63 -13.56
CA ILE A 149 27.89 13.01 -14.86
C ILE A 149 27.17 13.98 -15.80
N ARG A 150 27.74 14.19 -17.00
CA ARG A 150 27.13 14.98 -18.08
C ARG A 150 26.30 14.08 -19.01
N LEU A 151 24.99 14.26 -18.99
CA LEU A 151 23.99 13.51 -19.77
C LEU A 151 23.59 14.32 -21.02
N LYS A 152 24.01 13.86 -22.21
CA LYS A 152 23.66 14.51 -23.49
C LYS A 152 22.29 14.06 -24.02
N LEU A 153 21.40 15.02 -24.25
CA LEU A 153 20.02 14.86 -24.74
C LEU A 153 19.98 14.22 -26.13
N LYS A 154 20.73 14.76 -27.10
CA LYS A 154 20.82 14.23 -28.49
C LYS A 154 21.27 12.77 -28.57
N MET A 155 22.05 12.29 -27.58
CA MET A 155 22.48 10.89 -27.50
C MET A 155 21.45 9.98 -26.79
N ARG A 156 20.30 10.52 -26.36
CA ARG A 156 19.27 9.84 -25.55
C ARG A 156 19.84 9.09 -24.33
N LYS A 157 20.92 9.65 -23.73
CA LYS A 157 21.60 9.09 -22.56
C LYS A 157 20.67 9.14 -21.34
N ASN A 158 20.26 7.97 -20.87
CA ASN A 158 19.70 7.77 -19.54
C ASN A 158 20.71 7.08 -18.62
N LEU A 159 20.43 7.12 -17.32
CA LEU A 159 21.25 6.55 -16.28
C LEU A 159 20.34 5.79 -15.30
N ALA A 160 20.63 4.50 -15.10
CA ALA A 160 20.00 3.66 -14.09
C ALA A 160 21.01 3.36 -12.96
N LEU A 161 20.52 3.40 -11.72
CA LEU A 161 21.30 3.10 -10.52
C LEU A 161 20.54 2.13 -9.63
N ILE A 162 21.28 1.40 -8.80
CA ILE A 162 20.76 0.57 -7.71
C ILE A 162 21.41 1.00 -6.39
N GLY A 163 20.67 0.98 -5.28
CA GLY A 163 21.13 1.44 -3.97
C GLY A 163 20.42 2.71 -3.49
N GLN A 164 21.12 3.52 -2.70
CA GLN A 164 20.63 4.77 -2.09
C GLN A 164 21.59 5.92 -2.43
N TYR A 165 21.07 7.06 -2.89
CA TYR A 165 21.90 8.21 -3.28
C TYR A 165 21.14 9.54 -3.17
N ASP A 166 21.88 10.64 -2.98
CA ASP A 166 21.35 11.99 -3.18
C ASP A 166 21.67 12.47 -4.59
N LEU A 167 20.64 12.93 -5.31
CA LEU A 167 20.72 13.50 -6.64
C LEU A 167 20.71 15.03 -6.56
N TRP A 168 21.73 15.67 -7.15
CA TRP A 168 21.83 17.12 -7.27
C TRP A 168 21.91 17.53 -8.75
N VAL A 169 20.99 18.37 -9.20
CA VAL A 169 20.98 18.92 -10.57
C VAL A 169 21.75 20.24 -10.59
N LYS A 170 22.80 20.31 -11.43
CA LYS A 170 23.66 21.50 -11.54
C LYS A 170 23.41 22.34 -12.79
N ARG A 171 23.10 21.68 -13.91
CA ARG A 171 22.85 22.31 -15.21
C ARG A 171 21.82 21.49 -15.97
N GLY A 172 21.01 22.16 -16.79
CA GLY A 172 19.93 21.52 -17.53
C GLY A 172 18.83 20.94 -16.63
N VAL A 173 17.87 20.27 -17.23
CA VAL A 173 16.73 19.65 -16.55
C VAL A 173 16.80 18.13 -16.74
N VAL A 174 16.57 17.37 -15.68
CA VAL A 174 16.50 15.90 -15.74
C VAL A 174 15.15 15.39 -15.25
N SER A 175 14.69 14.28 -15.81
CA SER A 175 13.50 13.58 -15.32
C SER A 175 13.84 12.26 -14.63
N ILE A 176 13.19 12.03 -13.50
CA ILE A 176 13.25 10.82 -12.69
C ILE A 176 11.87 10.59 -12.05
N MET A 177 11.33 9.37 -12.13
CA MET A 177 10.05 8.97 -11.50
C MET A 177 8.85 9.91 -11.73
N GLY A 178 8.81 10.62 -12.87
CA GLY A 178 7.75 11.57 -13.23
C GLY A 178 8.14 13.02 -13.02
N ALA A 179 8.99 13.30 -12.03
CA ALA A 179 9.50 14.63 -11.76
C ALA A 179 10.38 15.18 -12.91
N LYS A 180 10.46 16.51 -12.99
CA LYS A 180 11.39 17.30 -13.81
C LYS A 180 12.26 18.14 -12.85
N LEU A 181 13.44 17.64 -12.50
CA LEU A 181 14.30 18.31 -11.54
C LEU A 181 15.13 19.39 -12.26
N HIS A 182 14.93 20.65 -11.86
CA HIS A 182 15.62 21.84 -12.34
C HIS A 182 16.89 22.14 -11.50
N PRO A 183 17.85 22.94 -12.03
CA PRO A 183 19.03 23.34 -11.27
C PRO A 183 18.66 24.13 -10.03
N SER A 184 19.13 23.68 -8.87
CA SER A 184 18.88 24.30 -7.56
C SER A 184 19.93 23.84 -6.55
N THR A 185 19.86 24.32 -5.30
CA THR A 185 20.66 23.78 -4.18
C THR A 185 20.03 22.55 -3.53
N ARG A 186 18.78 22.18 -3.86
CA ARG A 186 18.05 21.07 -3.24
C ARG A 186 18.69 19.73 -3.63
N LEU A 187 18.95 18.89 -2.62
CA LEU A 187 19.30 17.49 -2.80
C LEU A 187 18.03 16.65 -2.81
N TYR A 188 17.95 15.70 -3.73
CA TYR A 188 16.82 14.79 -3.85
C TYR A 188 17.28 13.37 -3.48
N ARG A 189 16.88 12.89 -2.30
CA ARG A 189 17.17 11.53 -1.83
C ARG A 189 16.41 10.51 -2.69
N VAL A 190 17.13 9.58 -3.30
CA VAL A 190 16.56 8.51 -4.14
C VAL A 190 16.85 7.14 -3.54
N TYR A 191 15.82 6.31 -3.48
CA TYR A 191 15.90 4.91 -3.09
C TYR A 191 15.62 4.03 -4.32
N ALA A 192 16.64 3.32 -4.79
CA ALA A 192 16.57 2.41 -5.93
C ALA A 192 16.82 0.94 -5.52
N PRO A 193 15.93 0.29 -4.76
CA PRO A 193 16.03 -1.11 -4.37
C PRO A 193 15.52 -2.09 -5.44
N SER A 194 16.11 -3.29 -5.52
CA SER A 194 15.68 -4.37 -6.43
C SER A 194 14.34 -5.03 -6.10
N THR A 195 13.61 -4.51 -5.11
CA THR A 195 12.19 -4.84 -4.86
C THR A 195 11.26 -4.26 -5.92
N HIS A 196 11.69 -3.20 -6.61
CA HIS A 196 10.89 -2.41 -7.54
C HIS A 196 11.72 -2.13 -8.80
N SER A 197 11.07 -1.71 -9.89
CA SER A 197 11.79 -1.30 -11.11
C SER A 197 12.64 -0.05 -10.86
N LEU A 198 13.89 -0.05 -11.33
CA LEU A 198 14.89 0.95 -10.96
C LEU A 198 14.57 2.33 -11.55
N PRO A 199 14.65 3.42 -10.75
CA PRO A 199 14.53 4.78 -11.25
C PRO A 199 15.51 5.09 -12.39
N VAL A 200 15.01 5.72 -13.44
CA VAL A 200 15.78 6.04 -14.65
C VAL A 200 15.89 7.55 -14.82
N ILE A 201 17.08 8.11 -14.58
CA ILE A 201 17.39 9.52 -14.80
C ILE A 201 17.59 9.76 -16.29
N LYS A 202 16.92 10.78 -16.84
CA LYS A 202 16.96 11.16 -18.27
C LYS A 202 17.24 12.66 -18.39
N CYS A 203 18.11 13.07 -19.30
CA CYS A 203 18.20 14.48 -19.70
C CYS A 203 16.91 14.89 -20.44
N VAL A 204 16.36 16.07 -20.12
CA VAL A 204 15.14 16.63 -20.73
C VAL A 204 15.48 17.85 -21.59
N SER A 205 16.25 18.79 -21.03
CA SER A 205 16.71 20.01 -21.71
C SER A 205 17.98 20.54 -21.06
N GLY A 206 18.64 21.51 -21.71
CA GLY A 206 19.79 22.21 -21.14
C GLY A 206 20.66 22.87 -22.22
N VAL A 207 21.50 23.82 -21.78
CA VAL A 207 22.47 24.52 -22.64
C VAL A 207 23.40 23.49 -23.29
N GLU A 208 23.70 23.66 -24.59
CA GLU A 208 24.46 22.69 -25.42
C GLU A 208 23.91 21.24 -25.40
N ASP A 209 22.59 21.06 -25.27
CA ASP A 209 21.92 19.74 -25.23
C ASP A 209 22.43 18.82 -24.10
N TYR A 210 22.85 19.36 -22.95
CA TYR A 210 23.24 18.54 -21.80
C TYR A 210 22.65 18.97 -20.46
N ALA A 211 22.50 17.99 -19.58
CA ALA A 211 22.33 18.21 -18.14
C ALA A 211 23.54 17.67 -17.38
N GLU A 212 23.87 18.28 -16.23
CA GLU A 212 24.89 17.80 -15.30
C GLU A 212 24.25 17.47 -13.95
N VAL A 213 24.47 16.24 -13.51
CA VAL A 213 24.00 15.72 -12.23
C VAL A 213 25.16 15.23 -11.39
N GLU A 214 25.23 15.67 -10.13
CA GLU A 214 26.09 15.07 -9.11
C GLU A 214 25.27 14.05 -8.32
N ILE A 215 25.84 12.87 -8.14
CA ILE A 215 25.22 11.75 -7.42
C ILE A 215 26.11 11.44 -6.22
N ARG A 216 25.57 11.63 -5.01
CA ARG A 216 26.29 11.49 -3.74
C ARG A 216 25.87 10.21 -3.03
N SER A 217 26.84 9.60 -2.37
CA SER A 217 26.59 8.48 -1.46
C SER A 217 26.05 9.01 -0.12
N CYS A 218 24.99 8.37 0.37
CA CYS A 218 24.29 8.72 1.61
C CYS A 218 24.02 7.44 2.41
N ASN A 219 23.74 7.57 3.71
CA ASN A 219 23.43 6.44 4.59
C ASN A 219 22.68 6.91 5.83
N ASN A 220 21.36 6.65 5.87
CA ASN A 220 20.50 6.95 7.01
C ASN A 220 20.05 5.69 7.77
N GLY A 221 20.73 4.55 7.57
CA GLY A 221 20.45 3.31 8.28
C GLY A 221 19.46 2.35 7.59
N LEU A 222 18.66 2.76 6.60
CA LEU A 222 17.66 1.89 5.97
C LEU A 222 18.27 0.59 5.40
N CYS A 223 19.47 0.67 4.81
CA CYS A 223 20.21 -0.49 4.30
C CYS A 223 20.69 -1.46 5.39
N ARG A 224 20.57 -1.10 6.68
CA ARG A 224 20.92 -1.92 7.85
C ARG A 224 19.73 -2.72 8.40
N LEU A 225 18.50 -2.49 7.95
CA LEU A 225 17.35 -3.34 8.32
C LEU A 225 17.55 -4.81 7.87
N LYS A 226 18.50 -5.07 6.96
CA LYS A 226 18.97 -6.43 6.62
C LYS A 226 19.61 -7.20 7.77
N ASN A 227 19.96 -6.53 8.86
CA ASN A 227 20.42 -7.17 10.10
C ASN A 227 19.25 -7.59 11.01
N LEU A 228 18.02 -7.12 10.74
CA LEU A 228 16.81 -7.42 11.50
C LEU A 228 15.84 -8.34 10.74
N SER A 229 15.86 -8.33 9.41
CA SER A 229 15.01 -9.20 8.59
C SER A 229 15.68 -9.62 7.28
N ASN A 230 15.48 -10.89 6.91
CA ASN A 230 15.88 -11.43 5.63
C ASN A 230 15.22 -10.73 4.42
N LEU A 231 14.06 -10.10 4.59
CA LEU A 231 13.37 -9.37 3.54
C LEU A 231 14.23 -8.25 2.93
N TYR A 232 15.14 -7.67 3.72
CA TYR A 232 16.10 -6.63 3.29
C TYR A 232 17.44 -7.20 2.75
N HIS A 233 17.69 -8.51 2.77
CA HIS A 233 18.84 -9.11 2.08
C HIS A 233 18.69 -9.00 0.56
N ARG A 234 19.81 -8.78 -0.14
CA ARG A 234 19.90 -8.67 -1.61
C ARG A 234 18.97 -7.62 -2.23
N VAL A 235 18.55 -6.61 -1.46
CA VAL A 235 17.70 -5.49 -1.91
C VAL A 235 18.51 -4.33 -2.51
N TRP A 236 19.69 -4.05 -1.97
CA TRP A 236 20.50 -2.86 -2.31
C TRP A 236 21.65 -3.18 -3.27
N ASN A 237 22.64 -2.30 -3.43
CA ASN A 237 23.82 -2.60 -4.23
C ASN A 237 24.76 -3.59 -3.54
N SER A 238 25.53 -4.37 -4.32
CA SER A 238 26.63 -5.18 -3.79
C SER A 238 27.89 -4.35 -3.58
N LYS A 239 28.77 -4.82 -2.68
CA LYS A 239 30.15 -4.32 -2.54
C LYS A 239 31.12 -4.96 -3.55
N GLU A 240 30.69 -6.00 -4.26
CA GLU A 240 31.50 -6.67 -5.30
C GLU A 240 31.78 -5.72 -6.48
N PRO A 241 33.00 -5.75 -7.07
CA PRO A 241 33.37 -4.86 -8.15
C PRO A 241 32.60 -5.17 -9.45
N ILE A 242 32.11 -4.13 -10.12
CA ILE A 242 31.34 -4.25 -11.37
C ILE A 242 32.28 -4.00 -12.57
N SER A 243 32.36 -4.98 -13.48
CA SER A 243 33.29 -4.98 -14.61
C SER A 243 33.10 -3.79 -15.57
N GLY A 244 34.06 -2.87 -15.58
CA GLY A 244 33.99 -1.63 -16.37
C GLY A 244 33.08 -0.55 -15.77
N SER A 245 32.87 -0.58 -14.44
CA SER A 245 32.27 0.53 -13.70
C SER A 245 33.07 1.83 -13.86
N ILE A 246 32.36 2.96 -13.90
CA ILE A 246 32.97 4.30 -13.84
C ILE A 246 33.26 4.77 -12.42
N ILE A 247 32.77 4.04 -11.40
CA ILE A 247 33.05 4.25 -9.98
C ILE A 247 34.36 3.53 -9.64
N GLN A 248 35.30 4.27 -9.06
CA GLN A 248 36.68 3.80 -8.82
C GLN A 248 36.77 3.02 -7.49
N ALA A 249 37.65 2.03 -7.41
CA ALA A 249 37.70 1.03 -6.33
C ALA A 249 38.29 1.53 -4.98
N GLY A 250 38.04 2.78 -4.60
CA GLY A 250 38.58 3.39 -3.36
C GLY A 250 37.74 3.09 -2.11
N ARG A 251 36.43 3.38 -2.16
CA ARG A 251 35.47 3.04 -1.08
C ARG A 251 34.15 2.56 -1.68
N PRO A 252 33.46 1.59 -1.06
CA PRO A 252 32.15 1.13 -1.53
C PRO A 252 31.10 2.22 -1.31
N LEU A 253 30.56 2.79 -2.38
CA LEU A 253 29.46 3.74 -2.32
C LEU A 253 28.14 3.01 -1.96
N SER A 254 27.18 3.77 -1.43
CA SER A 254 25.79 3.34 -1.16
C SER A 254 24.97 3.04 -2.42
N PHE A 255 25.55 3.21 -3.61
CA PHE A 255 24.92 2.96 -4.90
C PHE A 255 25.89 2.37 -5.92
N SER A 256 25.34 1.75 -6.96
CA SER A 256 26.07 1.28 -8.15
C SER A 256 25.35 1.73 -9.42
N ILE A 257 26.13 2.09 -10.45
CA ILE A 257 25.63 2.47 -11.78
C ILE A 257 25.63 1.24 -12.68
N LEU A 258 24.52 0.96 -13.37
CA LEU A 258 24.34 -0.24 -14.21
C LEU A 258 23.96 0.13 -15.66
N HIS A 259 24.52 -0.59 -16.63
CA HIS A 259 24.12 -0.52 -18.05
C HIS A 259 23.03 -1.55 -18.35
N SER A 260 23.15 -2.76 -17.81
CA SER A 260 22.26 -3.90 -18.04
C SER A 260 22.08 -4.70 -16.73
N SER A 261 21.01 -5.48 -16.59
CA SER A 261 20.84 -6.32 -15.37
C SER A 261 21.96 -7.35 -15.22
N SER A 262 22.59 -7.78 -16.31
CA SER A 262 23.80 -8.63 -16.29
C SER A 262 24.99 -8.02 -15.52
N ASP A 263 25.02 -6.70 -15.34
CA ASP A 263 26.07 -6.02 -14.58
C ASP A 263 25.92 -6.19 -13.06
N ASP A 264 24.75 -6.61 -12.58
CA ASP A 264 24.50 -6.86 -11.15
C ASP A 264 25.30 -8.08 -10.65
N PRO A 265 26.19 -7.93 -9.65
CA PRO A 265 26.95 -9.07 -9.12
C PRO A 265 26.07 -10.15 -8.46
N LEU A 266 24.89 -9.76 -7.98
CA LEU A 266 23.90 -10.64 -7.36
C LEU A 266 22.93 -11.31 -8.37
N LYS A 267 23.07 -10.99 -9.67
CA LYS A 267 22.32 -11.54 -10.81
C LYS A 267 20.79 -11.52 -10.64
N ARG A 268 20.25 -10.39 -10.18
CA ARG A 268 18.81 -10.17 -10.04
C ARG A 268 18.17 -9.72 -11.35
N ASN A 269 16.90 -10.07 -11.56
CA ASN A 269 16.08 -9.62 -12.70
C ASN A 269 15.67 -8.13 -12.55
N LEU A 270 16.66 -7.24 -12.54
CA LEU A 270 16.48 -5.79 -12.44
C LEU A 270 15.86 -5.25 -13.73
N ARG A 271 14.74 -4.54 -13.63
CA ARG A 271 14.09 -3.84 -14.77
C ARG A 271 14.23 -2.32 -14.63
N PRO A 272 14.34 -1.57 -15.74
CA PRO A 272 14.27 -0.11 -15.71
C PRO A 272 12.81 0.33 -15.55
N LEU A 273 12.57 1.38 -14.75
CA LEU A 273 11.23 1.95 -14.62
C LEU A 273 10.86 2.70 -15.91
N HIS A 274 9.96 2.07 -16.67
CA HIS A 274 9.41 2.54 -17.94
C HIS A 274 7.90 2.72 -17.80
N LEU A 275 7.32 3.61 -18.62
CA LEU A 275 5.88 3.77 -18.76
C LEU A 275 5.57 3.81 -20.24
N GLU A 276 4.38 3.33 -20.59
CA GLU A 276 3.85 3.46 -21.93
C GLU A 276 3.55 4.92 -22.29
N LYS A 277 3.49 5.18 -23.61
CA LYS A 277 3.11 6.48 -24.17
C LYS A 277 1.73 6.94 -23.67
N LYS A 278 0.73 6.05 -23.59
CA LYS A 278 -0.63 6.37 -23.08
C LYS A 278 -0.58 7.00 -21.68
N TRP A 279 0.02 6.29 -20.71
CA TRP A 279 0.19 6.79 -19.33
C TRP A 279 0.90 8.15 -19.32
N SER A 280 1.99 8.26 -20.10
CA SER A 280 2.79 9.50 -20.19
C SER A 280 1.98 10.69 -20.73
N THR A 281 1.08 10.45 -21.70
CA THR A 281 0.17 11.46 -22.25
C THR A 281 -0.95 11.81 -21.26
N SER A 282 -1.57 10.83 -20.60
CA SER A 282 -2.61 11.09 -19.59
C SER A 282 -2.07 11.87 -18.39
N ILE A 283 -0.86 11.57 -17.91
CA ILE A 283 -0.19 12.36 -16.84
C ILE A 283 -0.03 13.82 -17.29
N GLN A 284 0.33 14.07 -18.56
CA GLN A 284 0.46 15.43 -19.09
C GLN A 284 -0.88 16.16 -19.15
N ILE A 285 -1.95 15.50 -19.62
CA ILE A 285 -3.31 16.06 -19.69
C ILE A 285 -3.86 16.38 -18.30
N LEU A 286 -3.79 15.44 -17.36
CA LEU A 286 -4.23 15.66 -15.98
C LEU A 286 -3.46 16.81 -15.31
N SER A 287 -2.15 16.89 -15.53
CA SER A 287 -1.33 17.97 -14.98
C SER A 287 -1.63 19.35 -15.57
N GLN A 288 -2.27 19.44 -16.75
CA GLN A 288 -2.68 20.71 -17.34
C GLN A 288 -3.89 21.33 -16.65
N ARG A 289 -4.66 20.57 -15.86
CA ARG A 289 -5.74 21.10 -15.01
C ARG A 289 -5.23 21.97 -13.84
N GLY A 290 -3.93 21.88 -13.51
CA GLY A 290 -3.32 22.64 -12.43
C GLY A 290 -4.05 22.43 -11.09
N GLY A 291 -4.28 23.51 -10.35
CA GLY A 291 -4.97 23.47 -9.05
C GLY A 291 -6.43 23.02 -9.07
N SER A 292 -7.06 22.88 -10.25
CA SER A 292 -8.43 22.35 -10.36
C SER A 292 -8.50 20.82 -10.39
N LEU A 293 -7.36 20.12 -10.53
CA LEU A 293 -7.31 18.66 -10.64
C LEU A 293 -7.81 17.97 -9.37
N ARG A 294 -8.84 17.13 -9.48
CA ARG A 294 -9.31 16.21 -8.44
C ARG A 294 -9.53 14.84 -9.06
N VAL A 295 -8.50 13.99 -9.04
CA VAL A 295 -8.47 12.72 -9.80
C VAL A 295 -8.49 11.49 -8.91
N LEU A 296 -9.39 10.54 -9.20
CA LEU A 296 -9.46 9.24 -8.54
C LEU A 296 -8.91 8.13 -9.45
N THR A 297 -7.85 7.45 -9.00
CA THR A 297 -7.26 6.32 -9.71
C THR A 297 -7.72 5.00 -9.09
N CYS A 298 -8.40 4.18 -9.87
CA CYS A 298 -8.97 2.89 -9.48
C CYS A 298 -8.59 1.76 -10.47
N GLY A 299 -9.05 0.54 -10.20
CA GLY A 299 -8.72 -0.65 -10.99
C GLY A 299 -8.18 -1.81 -10.17
N PRO A 300 -7.92 -2.98 -10.79
CA PRO A 300 -7.59 -4.22 -10.08
C PRO A 300 -6.25 -4.18 -9.32
N LYS A 301 -6.03 -5.17 -8.45
CA LYS A 301 -4.74 -5.40 -7.76
C LYS A 301 -3.63 -5.65 -8.79
N GLY A 302 -2.42 -5.13 -8.54
CA GLY A 302 -1.26 -5.33 -9.42
C GLY A 302 -1.24 -4.55 -10.74
N SER A 303 -2.29 -3.80 -11.09
CA SER A 303 -2.38 -3.05 -12.37
C SER A 303 -1.39 -1.91 -12.54
N GLY A 304 -0.90 -1.34 -11.43
CA GLY A 304 0.08 -0.26 -11.40
C GLY A 304 -0.42 1.11 -10.90
N LYS A 305 -1.62 1.19 -10.30
CA LYS A 305 -2.20 2.43 -9.71
C LYS A 305 -1.19 3.29 -8.94
N SER A 306 -0.52 2.72 -7.93
CA SER A 306 0.44 3.45 -7.07
C SER A 306 1.62 4.02 -7.87
N THR A 307 2.07 3.32 -8.92
CA THR A 307 3.09 3.83 -9.84
C THR A 307 2.57 5.01 -10.65
N PHE A 308 1.35 4.95 -11.17
CA PHE A 308 0.73 6.06 -11.91
C PHE A 308 0.53 7.28 -11.02
N ASN A 309 -0.06 7.11 -9.84
CA ASN A 309 -0.28 8.17 -8.86
C ASN A 309 1.03 8.84 -8.41
N LYS A 310 2.07 8.04 -8.12
CA LYS A 310 3.41 8.56 -7.80
C LYS A 310 4.03 9.36 -8.95
N TYR A 311 3.84 8.93 -10.19
CA TYR A 311 4.33 9.65 -11.36
C TYR A 311 3.59 10.98 -11.59
N LEU A 312 2.27 11.00 -11.39
CA LEU A 312 1.45 12.21 -11.49
C LEU A 312 1.80 13.21 -10.38
N LEU A 313 1.85 12.74 -9.12
CA LEU A 313 2.33 13.49 -7.95
C LEU A 313 3.69 14.14 -8.21
N ASN A 314 4.67 13.34 -8.63
CA ASN A 314 6.03 13.81 -8.89
C ASN A 314 6.09 14.83 -10.04
N HIS A 315 5.24 14.69 -11.05
CA HIS A 315 5.15 15.63 -12.18
C HIS A 315 4.48 16.95 -11.79
N LEU A 316 3.43 16.92 -10.96
CA LEU A 316 2.78 18.11 -10.39
C LEU A 316 3.71 18.86 -9.43
N LEU A 317 4.49 18.15 -8.60
CA LEU A 317 5.50 18.71 -7.69
C LEU A 317 6.80 19.15 -8.38
N SER A 318 6.80 19.29 -9.70
CA SER A 318 7.93 19.83 -10.46
C SER A 318 7.51 20.52 -11.78
N PRO A 319 6.75 21.61 -11.68
CA PRO A 319 6.47 22.47 -12.83
C PRO A 319 7.75 23.20 -13.28
N PRO A 320 7.78 23.76 -14.50
CA PRO A 320 8.88 24.64 -14.92
C PRO A 320 8.95 25.89 -14.05
N PRO A 321 10.15 26.42 -13.73
CA PRO A 321 10.31 27.77 -13.23
C PRO A 321 9.68 28.77 -14.21
N LEU A 322 8.81 29.64 -13.69
CA LEU A 322 8.22 30.73 -14.47
C LEU A 322 9.25 31.85 -14.67
N GLU A 323 9.23 32.50 -15.82
CA GLU A 323 10.10 33.64 -16.12
C GLU A 323 9.51 34.92 -15.50
N GLY A 324 9.87 35.20 -14.25
CA GLY A 324 9.48 36.40 -13.52
C GLY A 324 9.56 36.20 -12.01
N ASN A 325 9.78 37.27 -11.24
CA ASN A 325 9.98 37.21 -9.78
C ASN A 325 8.69 36.98 -8.96
N LEU A 326 7.69 36.32 -9.54
CA LEU A 326 6.57 35.76 -8.79
C LEU A 326 6.95 34.34 -8.36
N GLN A 327 7.45 34.22 -7.14
CA GLN A 327 7.41 32.96 -6.41
C GLN A 327 5.94 32.60 -6.16
N HIS A 328 5.32 31.91 -7.12
CA HIS A 328 4.24 31.00 -6.77
C HIS A 328 4.86 29.91 -5.90
N ASP A 329 4.89 30.17 -4.60
CA ASP A 329 5.23 29.19 -3.58
C ASP A 329 4.40 27.94 -3.86
N HIS A 330 5.07 26.81 -4.05
CA HIS A 330 4.44 25.63 -4.63
C HIS A 330 3.48 25.05 -3.60
N GLN A 331 2.21 25.42 -3.72
CA GLN A 331 1.15 25.10 -2.76
C GLN A 331 1.08 23.61 -2.43
N GLY A 332 1.56 22.75 -3.31
CA GLY A 332 1.83 21.34 -3.07
C GLY A 332 0.94 20.45 -3.92
N VAL A 333 0.71 19.24 -3.43
CA VAL A 333 -0.32 18.31 -3.91
C VAL A 333 -0.97 17.68 -2.68
N ALA A 334 -2.30 17.65 -2.64
CA ALA A 334 -3.06 16.83 -1.71
C ALA A 334 -3.06 15.37 -2.21
N PHE A 335 -2.76 14.43 -1.32
CA PHE A 335 -2.74 13.00 -1.63
C PHE A 335 -3.61 12.25 -0.63
N LEU A 336 -4.76 11.77 -1.11
CA LEU A 336 -5.72 10.98 -0.34
C LEU A 336 -5.50 9.50 -0.67
N ASP A 337 -4.94 8.74 0.26
CA ASP A 337 -4.73 7.31 0.08
C ASP A 337 -5.82 6.51 0.81
N LEU A 338 -6.66 5.83 0.03
CA LEU A 338 -7.77 5.01 0.52
C LEU A 338 -7.48 3.51 0.44
N ASP A 339 -6.26 3.07 0.09
CA ASP A 339 -5.88 1.65 0.10
C ASP A 339 -5.18 1.29 1.43
N PRO A 340 -5.90 0.79 2.47
CA PRO A 340 -5.28 0.39 3.73
C PRO A 340 -4.42 -0.88 3.59
N GLY A 341 -4.51 -1.60 2.47
CA GLY A 341 -3.75 -2.81 2.20
C GLY A 341 -2.31 -2.53 1.73
N GLN A 342 -2.11 -1.53 0.88
CA GLN A 342 -0.77 -1.11 0.39
C GLN A 342 -0.63 0.43 0.29
N PRO A 343 -0.76 1.17 1.41
CA PRO A 343 -0.65 2.63 1.42
C PRO A 343 0.76 3.12 1.08
N GLU A 344 0.90 4.36 0.60
CA GLU A 344 2.19 4.93 0.16
C GLU A 344 2.98 5.63 1.29
N LEU A 345 2.32 6.29 2.24
CA LEU A 345 2.91 7.14 3.29
C LEU A 345 2.43 6.79 4.71
N SER A 346 1.94 5.57 4.95
CA SER A 346 1.54 5.09 6.27
C SER A 346 1.86 3.60 6.44
N PRO A 347 1.88 3.03 7.67
CA PRO A 347 1.74 1.59 7.86
C PRO A 347 0.32 1.10 7.51
N MET A 348 0.20 -0.18 7.15
CA MET A 348 -1.04 -0.84 6.71
C MET A 348 -2.18 -0.77 7.74
N GLY A 349 -3.44 -0.85 7.29
CA GLY A 349 -4.61 -0.68 8.15
C GLY A 349 -5.01 0.77 8.39
N GLN A 350 -4.52 1.71 7.57
CA GLN A 350 -4.87 3.13 7.66
C GLN A 350 -5.16 3.74 6.29
N ILE A 351 -6.04 4.75 6.29
CA ILE A 351 -6.26 5.68 5.18
C ILE A 351 -5.94 7.10 5.65
N TYR A 352 -5.52 8.00 4.75
CA TYR A 352 -5.05 9.33 5.15
C TYR A 352 -5.13 10.38 4.04
N LEU A 353 -5.22 11.65 4.46
CA LEU A 353 -4.92 12.82 3.63
C LEU A 353 -3.52 13.33 3.98
N ALA A 354 -2.65 13.48 2.98
CA ALA A 354 -1.33 14.09 3.11
C ALA A 354 -1.21 15.36 2.27
N HIS A 355 -0.49 16.35 2.79
CA HIS A 355 -0.09 17.55 2.05
C HIS A 355 1.38 17.44 1.68
N LEU A 356 1.70 17.41 0.37
CA LEU A 356 3.03 17.07 -0.12
C LEU A 356 3.69 18.23 -0.87
N ARG A 357 4.98 18.45 -0.62
CA ARG A 357 5.85 19.51 -1.20
C ARG A 357 7.17 18.96 -1.78
N ALA A 358 7.35 17.64 -1.81
CA ALA A 358 8.52 16.96 -2.37
C ALA A 358 8.14 15.73 -3.20
N PRO A 359 8.79 15.49 -4.36
CA PRO A 359 8.62 14.25 -5.12
C PRO A 359 9.03 13.00 -4.32
N LEU A 360 8.20 11.95 -4.35
CA LEU A 360 8.47 10.65 -3.74
C LEU A 360 9.34 9.79 -4.67
N LEU A 361 10.63 9.69 -4.33
CA LEU A 361 11.66 9.02 -5.14
C LEU A 361 12.11 7.67 -4.55
N GLY A 362 11.15 6.85 -4.12
CA GLY A 362 11.39 5.52 -3.54
C GLY A 362 10.12 4.64 -3.46
N PRO A 363 10.21 3.42 -2.91
CA PRO A 363 9.05 2.61 -2.53
C PRO A 363 8.46 3.03 -1.16
N PRO A 364 7.23 2.63 -0.80
CA PRO A 364 6.59 3.04 0.47
C PRO A 364 7.46 2.80 1.72
N PHE A 365 8.19 1.67 1.77
CA PHE A 365 9.08 1.37 2.90
C PHE A 365 10.30 2.30 3.05
N SER A 366 10.57 3.25 2.14
CA SER A 366 11.58 4.30 2.35
C SER A 366 11.03 5.59 2.96
N HIS A 367 9.72 5.70 3.13
CA HIS A 367 9.03 6.86 3.69
C HIS A 367 7.69 6.45 4.34
N PRO A 368 7.70 5.51 5.33
CA PRO A 368 6.48 4.89 5.87
C PRO A 368 5.62 5.84 6.72
N THR A 369 6.06 7.08 6.93
CA THR A 369 5.27 8.23 7.36
C THR A 369 6.02 9.52 7.00
N ILE A 370 5.30 10.64 6.84
CA ILE A 370 5.85 11.95 6.46
C ILE A 370 5.39 13.03 7.45
N ASP A 371 6.36 13.77 7.98
CA ASP A 371 6.19 14.82 8.99
C ASP A 371 7.35 15.82 8.83
N SER A 372 7.36 16.55 7.71
CA SER A 372 8.46 17.45 7.30
C SER A 372 7.89 18.78 6.81
N GLN A 373 8.26 19.87 7.48
CA GLN A 373 7.84 21.23 7.10
C GLN A 373 8.20 21.57 5.64
N SER A 374 9.32 21.05 5.12
CA SER A 374 9.80 21.28 3.74
C SER A 374 9.26 20.31 2.69
N ASP A 375 8.85 19.10 3.08
CA ASP A 375 8.56 18.01 2.12
C ASP A 375 7.10 17.54 2.16
N GLY A 376 6.40 17.78 3.27
CA GLY A 376 4.98 17.43 3.45
C GLY A 376 4.67 16.79 4.81
N TYR A 377 3.39 16.70 5.13
CA TYR A 377 2.90 16.14 6.40
C TYR A 377 1.57 15.40 6.20
N ILE A 378 1.23 14.47 7.11
CA ILE A 378 -0.11 13.89 7.19
C ILE A 378 -1.05 14.92 7.83
N VAL A 379 -2.14 15.27 7.13
CA VAL A 379 -3.14 16.25 7.58
C VAL A 379 -4.11 15.61 8.58
N ARG A 380 -4.68 14.46 8.23
CA ARG A 380 -5.51 13.60 9.08
C ARG A 380 -5.43 12.16 8.57
N SER A 381 -5.62 11.19 9.45
CA SER A 381 -5.51 9.76 9.14
C SER A 381 -6.43 8.94 10.02
N HIS A 382 -7.01 7.86 9.48
CA HIS A 382 -7.93 6.97 10.18
C HIS A 382 -7.43 5.53 10.19
N TYR A 383 -7.70 4.82 11.29
CA TYR A 383 -7.26 3.43 11.48
C TYR A 383 -8.41 2.45 11.19
N ILE A 384 -8.50 2.01 9.94
CA ILE A 384 -9.44 0.97 9.49
C ILE A 384 -9.10 -0.39 10.12
N GLY A 385 -7.83 -0.62 10.48
CA GLY A 385 -7.39 -1.83 11.17
C GLY A 385 -7.41 -3.12 10.33
N ALA A 386 -7.79 -3.07 9.05
CA ALA A 386 -7.84 -4.22 8.15
C ALA A 386 -7.04 -3.97 6.86
N SER A 387 -6.66 -5.04 6.15
CA SER A 387 -5.97 -4.93 4.84
C SER A 387 -6.90 -4.68 3.65
N SER A 388 -8.21 -4.58 3.90
CA SER A 388 -9.27 -4.28 2.92
C SER A 388 -10.47 -3.66 3.65
N PRO A 389 -11.20 -2.69 3.06
CA PRO A 389 -12.44 -2.12 3.65
C PRO A 389 -13.66 -3.06 3.69
N LYS A 390 -13.45 -4.38 3.75
CA LYS A 390 -14.53 -5.38 3.64
C LYS A 390 -15.30 -5.59 4.93
N ASP A 391 -14.61 -5.48 6.05
CA ASP A 391 -15.10 -5.93 7.36
C ASP A 391 -15.99 -4.86 8.01
N ASP A 392 -15.72 -3.58 7.70
CA ASP A 392 -16.55 -2.42 8.04
C ASP A 392 -16.51 -1.41 6.87
N PRO A 393 -17.44 -1.54 5.89
CA PRO A 393 -17.52 -0.68 4.73
C PRO A 393 -17.99 0.75 5.06
N ASP A 394 -18.91 0.89 6.02
CA ASP A 394 -19.58 2.15 6.33
C ASP A 394 -18.66 3.07 7.13
N HIS A 395 -17.89 2.55 8.10
CA HIS A 395 -16.83 3.32 8.75
C HIS A 395 -15.77 3.80 7.75
N TYR A 396 -15.38 2.96 6.79
CA TYR A 396 -14.45 3.35 5.74
C TYR A 396 -15.00 4.48 4.85
N VAL A 397 -16.28 4.46 4.52
CA VAL A 397 -16.93 5.57 3.78
C VAL A 397 -16.97 6.85 4.64
N MET A 398 -17.40 6.78 5.91
CA MET A 398 -17.40 7.93 6.81
C MET A 398 -15.98 8.52 6.98
N ALA A 399 -14.97 7.67 7.11
CA ALA A 399 -13.57 8.06 7.22
C ALA A 399 -13.03 8.68 5.91
N ALA A 400 -13.45 8.21 4.74
CA ALA A 400 -13.13 8.84 3.47
C ALA A 400 -13.80 10.23 3.32
N MET A 401 -15.03 10.40 3.83
CA MET A 401 -15.74 11.69 3.82
C MET A 401 -15.09 12.72 4.74
N ASP A 402 -14.73 12.37 5.98
CA ASP A 402 -13.99 13.28 6.87
C ASP A 402 -12.65 13.72 6.23
N LEU A 403 -11.89 12.79 5.64
CA LEU A 403 -10.64 13.15 4.96
C LEU A 403 -10.86 14.09 3.77
N MET A 404 -12.00 14.00 3.08
CA MET A 404 -12.40 14.96 2.04
C MET A 404 -12.86 16.30 2.61
N ASN A 405 -13.52 16.32 3.78
CA ASN A 405 -13.79 17.56 4.52
C ASN A 405 -12.49 18.28 4.91
N ARG A 406 -11.46 17.54 5.36
CA ARG A 406 -10.13 18.13 5.63
C ARG A 406 -9.42 18.63 4.39
N TYR A 407 -9.69 18.06 3.22
CA TYR A 407 -9.22 18.63 1.95
C TYR A 407 -9.94 19.95 1.62
N HIS A 408 -11.26 20.05 1.86
CA HIS A 408 -12.00 21.31 1.71
C HIS A 408 -11.55 22.40 2.70
N GLU A 409 -11.20 22.04 3.94
CA GLU A 409 -10.56 22.95 4.91
C GLU A 409 -9.16 23.39 4.42
N LEU A 410 -8.35 22.46 3.90
CA LEU A 410 -7.01 22.74 3.38
C LEU A 410 -7.05 23.69 2.16
N LEU A 411 -8.10 23.64 1.33
CA LEU A 411 -8.31 24.58 0.23
C LEU A 411 -8.49 26.04 0.69
N GLN A 412 -8.89 26.29 1.94
CA GLN A 412 -8.96 27.66 2.48
C GLN A 412 -7.56 28.30 2.59
N SER A 413 -6.54 27.49 2.91
CA SER A 413 -5.13 27.91 2.95
C SER A 413 -4.43 27.78 1.60
N TYR A 414 -4.87 26.85 0.74
CA TYR A 414 -4.26 26.56 -0.55
C TYR A 414 -5.31 26.45 -1.67
N PRO A 415 -5.89 27.59 -2.15
CA PRO A 415 -7.04 27.56 -3.06
C PRO A 415 -6.80 26.97 -4.45
N GLN A 416 -5.58 26.54 -4.78
CA GLN A 416 -5.18 25.91 -6.03
C GLN A 416 -4.38 24.61 -5.77
N LEU A 417 -4.74 23.87 -4.72
CA LEU A 417 -4.10 22.61 -4.35
C LEU A 417 -4.74 21.42 -5.10
N PRO A 418 -4.04 20.78 -6.07
CA PRO A 418 -4.58 19.60 -6.75
C PRO A 418 -4.65 18.39 -5.82
N LEU A 419 -5.64 17.53 -6.03
CA LEU A 419 -5.88 16.29 -5.30
C LEU A 419 -5.67 15.04 -6.17
N ILE A 420 -4.90 14.09 -5.66
CA ILE A 420 -4.81 12.71 -6.17
C ILE A 420 -5.43 11.78 -5.13
N ILE A 421 -6.38 10.95 -5.55
CA ILE A 421 -7.02 9.90 -4.74
C ILE A 421 -6.55 8.52 -5.24
N ASN A 422 -6.05 7.68 -4.32
CA ASN A 422 -5.72 6.28 -4.59
C ASN A 422 -6.82 5.37 -4.04
N TYR A 423 -7.60 4.73 -4.92
CA TYR A 423 -8.67 3.81 -4.52
C TYR A 423 -8.15 2.36 -4.44
N PRO A 424 -8.57 1.53 -3.47
CA PRO A 424 -8.06 0.18 -3.27
C PRO A 424 -8.27 -0.76 -4.45
N GLY A 425 -7.53 -1.87 -4.46
CA GLY A 425 -7.72 -2.96 -5.42
C GLY A 425 -9.00 -3.81 -5.25
N TRP A 426 -9.99 -3.36 -4.49
CA TRP A 426 -11.30 -4.02 -4.33
C TRP A 426 -12.35 -3.24 -5.14
N ILE A 427 -12.60 -3.71 -6.36
CA ILE A 427 -13.41 -3.03 -7.39
C ILE A 427 -14.59 -3.90 -7.86
N PHE A 428 -15.13 -4.74 -6.98
CA PHE A 428 -16.17 -5.73 -7.28
C PHE A 428 -17.17 -5.84 -6.12
N GLY A 429 -18.45 -6.06 -6.43
CA GLY A 429 -19.55 -6.06 -5.45
C GLY A 429 -19.61 -4.73 -4.71
N LEU A 430 -19.75 -4.76 -3.38
CA LEU A 430 -19.76 -3.57 -2.53
C LEU A 430 -18.51 -2.66 -2.73
N GLY A 431 -17.36 -3.22 -3.10
CA GLY A 431 -16.16 -2.45 -3.44
C GLY A 431 -16.27 -1.64 -4.74
N LEU A 432 -17.20 -1.99 -5.64
CA LEU A 432 -17.60 -1.18 -6.78
C LEU A 432 -18.68 -0.15 -6.40
N GLU A 433 -19.65 -0.54 -5.58
CA GLU A 433 -20.71 0.35 -5.10
C GLU A 433 -20.15 1.55 -4.32
N ILE A 434 -19.14 1.33 -3.47
CA ILE A 434 -18.40 2.41 -2.80
C ILE A 434 -17.64 3.27 -3.81
N ALA A 435 -16.98 2.66 -4.81
CA ALA A 435 -16.26 3.42 -5.84
C ALA A 435 -17.20 4.35 -6.64
N ILE A 436 -18.40 3.86 -6.98
CA ILE A 436 -19.47 4.63 -7.62
C ILE A 436 -19.92 5.77 -6.70
N SER A 437 -20.23 5.47 -5.44
CA SER A 437 -20.66 6.47 -4.45
C SER A 437 -19.64 7.61 -4.30
N LEU A 438 -18.34 7.29 -4.19
CA LEU A 438 -17.27 8.28 -4.11
C LEU A 438 -17.09 9.07 -5.42
N VAL A 439 -17.27 8.45 -6.59
CA VAL A 439 -17.23 9.16 -7.88
C VAL A 439 -18.37 10.17 -8.00
N SER A 440 -19.57 9.84 -7.55
CA SER A 440 -20.74 10.73 -7.58
C SER A 440 -20.71 11.84 -6.52
N SER A 441 -19.99 11.66 -5.40
CA SER A 441 -20.04 12.57 -4.24
C SER A 441 -18.81 13.45 -4.05
N LEU A 442 -17.61 13.00 -4.44
CA LEU A 442 -16.35 13.71 -4.12
C LEU A 442 -16.00 14.89 -5.05
N GLY A 443 -16.92 15.31 -5.94
CA GLY A 443 -16.73 16.49 -6.80
C GLY A 443 -15.53 16.39 -7.76
N LEU A 444 -15.21 15.17 -8.22
CA LEU A 444 -14.01 14.88 -9.01
C LEU A 444 -13.97 15.64 -10.36
N THR A 445 -12.77 15.77 -10.94
CA THR A 445 -12.59 16.19 -12.34
C THR A 445 -12.31 15.03 -13.27
N ASP A 446 -11.67 13.97 -12.77
CA ASP A 446 -11.24 12.82 -13.58
C ASP A 446 -11.29 11.50 -12.78
N VAL A 447 -11.59 10.41 -13.48
CA VAL A 447 -11.42 9.03 -13.00
C VAL A 447 -10.43 8.32 -13.93
N VAL A 448 -9.39 7.72 -13.37
CA VAL A 448 -8.42 6.90 -14.11
C VAL A 448 -8.64 5.43 -13.76
N TYR A 449 -9.18 4.66 -14.72
CA TYR A 449 -9.38 3.22 -14.56
C TYR A 449 -8.20 2.45 -15.16
N MET A 450 -7.42 1.80 -14.30
CA MET A 450 -6.15 1.14 -14.65
C MET A 450 -6.34 -0.30 -15.16
N SER A 451 -7.28 -0.53 -16.09
CA SER A 451 -7.29 -1.75 -16.90
C SER A 451 -8.03 -1.54 -18.23
N ASP A 452 -7.36 -1.75 -19.36
CA ASP A 452 -7.96 -1.80 -20.69
C ASP A 452 -8.66 -3.14 -20.99
N LYS A 453 -8.57 -4.10 -20.06
CA LYS A 453 -9.24 -5.41 -20.08
C LYS A 453 -10.05 -5.64 -18.79
N GLY A 454 -10.60 -4.56 -18.22
CA GLY A 454 -11.55 -4.69 -17.11
C GLY A 454 -12.86 -5.33 -17.57
N PRO A 455 -13.55 -6.10 -16.71
CA PRO A 455 -14.87 -6.63 -17.04
C PRO A 455 -15.89 -5.49 -17.18
N ALA A 456 -16.84 -5.65 -18.11
CA ALA A 456 -17.88 -4.67 -18.41
C ALA A 456 -18.69 -4.29 -17.14
N GLU A 457 -18.98 -5.28 -16.29
CA GLU A 457 -19.65 -5.15 -14.99
C GLU A 457 -19.01 -4.11 -14.04
N VAL A 458 -17.71 -3.82 -14.22
CA VAL A 458 -16.99 -2.79 -13.44
C VAL A 458 -16.88 -1.49 -14.25
N VAL A 459 -16.56 -1.59 -15.54
CA VAL A 459 -16.27 -0.41 -16.38
C VAL A 459 -17.53 0.37 -16.71
N GLU A 460 -18.63 -0.28 -17.03
CA GLU A 460 -19.88 0.36 -17.46
C GLU A 460 -20.56 1.13 -16.31
N PRO A 461 -20.79 0.56 -15.11
CA PRO A 461 -21.41 1.30 -14.00
C PRO A 461 -20.54 2.45 -13.50
N LEU A 462 -19.21 2.26 -13.43
CA LEU A 462 -18.26 3.31 -13.07
C LEU A 462 -18.27 4.47 -14.07
N THR A 463 -18.39 4.15 -15.38
CA THR A 463 -18.44 5.16 -16.44
C THR A 463 -19.79 5.87 -16.49
N ALA A 464 -20.89 5.18 -16.20
CA ALA A 464 -22.22 5.78 -16.08
C ALA A 464 -22.28 6.78 -14.92
N ALA A 465 -21.82 6.39 -13.72
CA ALA A 465 -21.78 7.27 -12.56
C ALA A 465 -20.86 8.48 -12.77
N ALA A 466 -19.70 8.29 -13.39
CA ALA A 466 -18.81 9.39 -13.77
C ALA A 466 -19.46 10.33 -14.78
N LEU A 467 -20.17 9.82 -15.79
CA LEU A 467 -20.88 10.64 -16.78
C LEU A 467 -22.02 11.47 -16.14
N GLU A 468 -22.80 10.85 -15.24
CA GLU A 468 -23.86 11.52 -14.49
C GLU A 468 -23.31 12.66 -13.61
N ALA A 469 -22.16 12.45 -12.97
CA ALA A 469 -21.45 13.45 -12.18
C ALA A 469 -20.60 14.45 -13.01
N GLY A 470 -20.58 14.36 -14.34
CA GLY A 470 -19.79 15.24 -15.23
C GLY A 470 -18.28 15.01 -15.21
N VAL A 471 -17.82 13.85 -14.70
CA VAL A 471 -16.42 13.50 -14.44
C VAL A 471 -15.78 12.81 -15.66
N SER A 472 -14.54 13.18 -16.00
CA SER A 472 -13.86 12.63 -17.19
C SER A 472 -13.24 11.25 -16.93
N VAL A 473 -13.67 10.21 -17.64
CA VAL A 473 -13.11 8.85 -17.50
C VAL A 473 -11.95 8.61 -18.48
N THR A 474 -10.80 8.19 -17.96
CA THR A 474 -9.64 7.75 -18.75
C THR A 474 -9.31 6.29 -18.43
N ILE A 475 -9.47 5.40 -19.42
CA ILE A 475 -9.06 3.99 -19.30
C ILE A 475 -7.59 3.83 -19.75
N LEU A 476 -6.77 3.21 -18.89
CA LEU A 476 -5.35 2.95 -19.17
C LEU A 476 -5.01 1.45 -19.10
N PRO A 477 -4.09 0.96 -19.97
CA PRO A 477 -3.65 -0.42 -19.93
C PRO A 477 -2.86 -0.71 -18.65
N SER A 478 -3.07 -1.89 -18.09
CA SER A 478 -2.35 -2.35 -16.90
C SER A 478 -0.90 -2.72 -17.23
N GLN A 479 0.01 -2.55 -16.27
CA GLN A 479 1.42 -2.92 -16.41
C GLN A 479 1.88 -3.83 -15.26
N PRO A 480 1.40 -5.10 -15.23
CA PRO A 480 1.88 -6.10 -14.27
C PRO A 480 3.38 -6.37 -14.45
N THR A 481 4.03 -6.87 -13.39
CA THR A 481 5.47 -7.18 -13.39
C THR A 481 5.68 -8.67 -13.23
N ASP A 482 6.25 -9.32 -14.25
CA ASP A 482 6.45 -10.79 -14.26
C ASP A 482 7.44 -11.29 -13.20
N PHE A 483 8.42 -10.46 -12.83
CA PHE A 483 9.50 -10.81 -11.91
C PHE A 483 9.43 -9.99 -10.60
N VAL A 484 8.54 -10.41 -9.71
CA VAL A 484 8.39 -9.84 -8.37
C VAL A 484 9.35 -10.52 -7.38
N THR A 485 10.23 -9.75 -6.73
CA THR A 485 11.21 -10.30 -5.77
C THR A 485 10.72 -10.35 -4.32
N ARG A 486 9.58 -9.72 -4.00
CA ARG A 486 8.90 -9.75 -2.70
C ARG A 486 7.38 -9.73 -2.89
N SER A 487 6.65 -10.65 -2.29
CA SER A 487 5.17 -10.68 -2.37
C SER A 487 4.54 -9.42 -1.73
N SER A 488 3.26 -9.14 -2.02
CA SER A 488 2.56 -8.01 -1.40
C SER A 488 2.60 -8.05 0.14
N ALA A 489 2.44 -9.22 0.75
CA ALA A 489 2.56 -9.40 2.21
C ALA A 489 3.99 -9.16 2.72
N GLN A 490 5.01 -9.59 1.97
CA GLN A 490 6.41 -9.29 2.31
C GLN A 490 6.73 -7.79 2.19
N LEU A 491 6.12 -7.09 1.22
CA LEU A 491 6.25 -5.63 1.11
C LEU A 491 5.55 -4.91 2.28
N ARG A 492 4.36 -5.35 2.71
CA ARG A 492 3.71 -4.85 3.95
C ARG A 492 4.62 -5.07 5.16
N SER A 493 5.16 -6.28 5.34
CA SER A 493 6.09 -6.59 6.44
C SER A 493 7.37 -5.75 6.41
N MET A 494 7.91 -5.43 5.23
CA MET A 494 9.02 -4.47 5.10
C MET A 494 8.59 -3.06 5.52
N GLN A 495 7.41 -2.60 5.11
CA GLN A 495 6.88 -1.28 5.46
C GLN A 495 6.59 -1.14 6.96
N MET A 496 6.04 -2.17 7.60
CA MET A 496 5.82 -2.23 9.05
C MET A 496 7.14 -2.20 9.82
N LEU A 497 8.11 -3.04 9.47
CA LEU A 497 9.44 -3.03 10.08
C LEU A 497 10.13 -1.67 9.85
N SER A 498 9.99 -1.09 8.66
CA SER A 498 10.51 0.26 8.35
C SER A 498 9.88 1.33 9.24
N TYR A 499 8.56 1.30 9.45
CA TYR A 499 7.83 2.24 10.30
C TYR A 499 8.37 2.18 11.74
N PHE A 500 8.34 1.00 12.37
CA PHE A 500 8.75 0.80 13.77
C PHE A 500 10.23 1.01 14.05
N HIS A 501 11.11 0.88 13.05
CA HIS A 501 12.54 1.20 13.18
C HIS A 501 12.93 2.60 12.69
N SER A 502 11.98 3.40 12.19
CA SER A 502 12.25 4.76 11.75
C SER A 502 12.16 5.77 12.88
N ASN A 503 13.19 6.62 12.99
CA ASN A 503 13.22 7.78 13.88
C ASN A 503 13.39 9.05 13.05
N GLN A 504 12.59 10.06 13.37
CA GLN A 504 12.74 11.39 12.82
C GLN A 504 12.99 12.38 13.96
N TYR A 505 14.16 13.00 13.95
CA TYR A 505 14.50 14.09 14.85
C TYR A 505 14.09 15.41 14.17
N GLN A 506 13.65 16.39 14.96
CA GLN A 506 13.10 17.66 14.45
C GLN A 506 14.03 18.29 13.40
N GLY A 507 13.49 18.55 12.20
CA GLY A 507 14.20 19.17 11.08
C GLY A 507 15.24 18.31 10.34
N ASN A 508 15.40 17.02 10.67
CA ASN A 508 16.40 16.13 10.06
C ASN A 508 15.81 15.03 9.16
N ASP A 509 16.65 14.56 8.23
CA ASP A 509 16.46 13.33 7.43
C ASP A 509 15.93 12.17 8.30
N ARG A 510 14.89 11.45 7.85
CA ARG A 510 14.43 10.22 8.51
C ARG A 510 15.58 9.20 8.59
N THR A 511 15.78 8.61 9.77
CA THR A 511 16.83 7.62 10.07
C THR A 511 16.24 6.29 10.50
N TRP A 512 17.02 5.21 10.40
CA TRP A 512 16.62 3.86 10.77
C TRP A 512 17.62 3.17 11.69
N SER A 513 17.11 2.48 12.71
CA SER A 513 17.89 1.65 13.63
C SER A 513 18.17 0.26 13.06
N ASP A 514 19.31 -0.36 13.42
CA ASP A 514 19.53 -1.82 13.30
C ASP A 514 19.59 -2.53 14.67
N THR A 515 18.88 -1.96 15.66
CA THR A 515 18.68 -2.53 17.01
C THR A 515 17.28 -3.15 17.13
N PRO A 516 17.14 -4.45 17.45
CA PRO A 516 15.83 -5.10 17.60
C PRO A 516 14.92 -4.40 18.63
N LEU A 517 13.60 -4.42 18.40
CA LEU A 517 12.62 -3.81 19.31
C LEU A 517 12.73 -4.36 20.73
N CYS A 518 13.02 -5.65 20.92
CA CYS A 518 13.22 -6.23 22.26
C CYS A 518 14.41 -5.64 23.06
N ARG A 519 15.31 -4.88 22.41
CA ARG A 519 16.38 -4.10 23.04
C ARG A 519 16.10 -2.59 23.12
N THR A 520 15.07 -2.07 22.45
CA THR A 520 14.65 -0.69 22.70
C THR A 520 13.92 -0.63 24.03
N ARG A 521 13.93 0.54 24.68
CA ARG A 521 13.17 0.74 25.92
C ARG A 521 11.70 0.97 25.54
N PRO A 522 10.76 0.14 26.02
CA PRO A 522 9.34 0.39 25.81
C PRO A 522 8.88 1.63 26.59
N VAL A 523 7.75 2.19 26.16
CA VAL A 523 7.02 3.25 26.83
C VAL A 523 6.02 2.60 27.78
N THR A 524 6.24 2.74 29.08
CA THR A 524 5.29 2.26 30.10
C THR A 524 4.19 3.29 30.32
N VAL A 525 2.93 2.92 30.08
CA VAL A 525 1.76 3.81 30.17
C VAL A 525 0.71 3.20 31.11
N LYS A 526 0.14 4.00 32.02
CA LYS A 526 -0.96 3.56 32.89
C LYS A 526 -2.29 3.53 32.14
N TYR A 527 -3.09 2.49 32.36
CA TYR A 527 -4.47 2.38 31.85
C TYR A 527 -5.53 2.57 32.96
N SER A 528 -5.11 2.92 34.17
CA SER A 528 -5.94 3.00 35.38
C SER A 528 -5.32 3.95 36.42
N GLY A 529 -6.08 4.25 37.48
CA GLY A 529 -5.77 5.26 38.49
C GLY A 529 -6.25 6.67 38.10
N ALA A 530 -5.92 7.68 38.92
CA ALA A 530 -6.40 9.05 38.79
C ALA A 530 -5.85 9.87 37.60
N SER A 531 -5.07 9.26 36.72
CA SER A 531 -4.53 9.89 35.50
C SER A 531 -4.12 8.80 34.49
N PRO A 532 -5.08 8.10 33.86
CA PRO A 532 -4.77 7.06 32.89
C PRO A 532 -4.28 7.69 31.58
N GLY A 533 -3.15 7.21 31.05
CA GLY A 533 -2.61 7.67 29.76
C GLY A 533 -3.27 7.00 28.56
N ILE A 534 -3.93 5.86 28.77
CA ILE A 534 -4.85 5.21 27.83
C ILE A 534 -6.25 5.26 28.46
N PHE A 535 -7.20 5.91 27.78
CA PHE A 535 -8.58 6.08 28.24
C PHE A 535 -9.43 4.84 27.98
N GLY A 536 -9.25 4.22 26.81
CA GLY A 536 -9.97 3.02 26.39
C GLY A 536 -9.15 2.12 25.48
N ILE A 537 -9.59 0.86 25.36
CA ILE A 537 -9.06 -0.13 24.45
C ILE A 537 -10.24 -0.75 23.72
N MET A 538 -10.16 -0.83 22.39
CA MET A 538 -11.18 -1.34 21.50
C MET A 538 -10.58 -2.45 20.62
N VAL A 539 -11.38 -3.43 20.24
CA VAL A 539 -11.02 -4.49 19.30
C VAL A 539 -12.08 -4.54 18.19
N THR A 540 -11.68 -4.44 16.92
CA THR A 540 -12.62 -4.44 15.78
C THR A 540 -12.76 -5.83 15.15
N GLY A 541 -13.90 -6.09 14.51
CA GLY A 541 -14.22 -7.37 13.89
C GLY A 541 -14.95 -8.33 14.84
N SER A 542 -14.45 -9.56 14.97
CA SER A 542 -15.20 -10.65 15.61
C SER A 542 -15.39 -10.53 17.13
N ARG A 543 -16.59 -10.95 17.58
CA ARG A 543 -16.94 -11.09 18.99
C ARG A 543 -15.95 -11.99 19.72
N HIS A 544 -15.59 -11.59 20.92
CA HIS A 544 -14.73 -12.34 21.84
C HIS A 544 -15.15 -12.01 23.29
N ASP A 545 -14.72 -12.86 24.22
CA ASP A 545 -14.96 -12.66 25.65
C ASP A 545 -14.06 -11.52 26.18
N PRO A 546 -14.58 -10.54 26.96
CA PRO A 546 -13.76 -9.50 27.60
C PRO A 546 -12.60 -10.03 28.46
N ASP A 547 -12.73 -11.21 29.08
CA ASP A 547 -11.63 -11.84 29.83
C ASP A 547 -10.49 -12.35 28.93
N MET A 548 -10.71 -12.45 27.61
CA MET A 548 -9.66 -12.77 26.62
C MET A 548 -8.94 -11.53 26.06
N LEU A 549 -9.37 -10.31 26.44
CA LEU A 549 -8.79 -9.07 25.90
C LEU A 549 -7.28 -8.98 26.10
N ARG A 550 -6.76 -9.45 27.24
CA ARG A 550 -5.31 -9.47 27.52
C ARG A 550 -4.53 -10.25 26.46
N ASP A 551 -4.99 -11.45 26.14
CA ASP A 551 -4.32 -12.37 25.21
C ASP A 551 -4.44 -11.89 23.75
N LEU A 552 -5.47 -11.10 23.43
CA LEU A 552 -5.65 -10.44 22.13
C LEU A 552 -4.78 -9.19 21.94
N LEU A 553 -4.22 -8.65 23.03
CA LEU A 553 -3.35 -7.47 23.03
C LEU A 553 -1.85 -7.83 23.13
N ASP A 554 -1.48 -8.96 23.74
CA ASP A 554 -0.07 -9.30 23.98
C ASP A 554 0.68 -9.56 22.65
N GLY A 555 1.66 -8.70 22.33
CA GLY A 555 2.35 -8.72 21.04
C GLY A 555 1.55 -8.14 19.85
N ALA A 556 0.36 -7.59 20.07
CA ALA A 556 -0.50 -7.07 19.00
C ALA A 556 -0.03 -5.71 18.46
N VAL A 557 -0.32 -5.46 17.18
CA VAL A 557 -0.28 -4.12 16.58
C VAL A 557 -1.61 -3.42 16.85
N VAL A 558 -1.57 -2.17 17.29
CA VAL A 558 -2.75 -1.33 17.54
C VAL A 558 -2.61 0.04 16.90
N GLY A 559 -3.73 0.61 16.42
CA GLY A 559 -3.85 2.03 16.14
C GLY A 559 -3.92 2.83 17.45
N VAL A 560 -3.26 3.99 17.48
CA VAL A 560 -3.35 4.96 18.59
C VAL A 560 -4.26 6.08 18.12
N VAL A 561 -5.52 6.06 18.56
CA VAL A 561 -6.55 7.01 18.12
C VAL A 561 -6.76 8.08 19.19
N ALA A 562 -6.74 9.33 18.76
CA ALA A 562 -7.13 10.48 19.55
C ALA A 562 -8.65 10.73 19.41
N ILE A 563 -9.32 10.91 20.54
CA ILE A 563 -10.72 11.28 20.65
C ILE A 563 -10.78 12.79 20.90
N GLU A 564 -11.29 13.52 19.93
CA GLU A 564 -11.40 15.00 19.95
C GLU A 564 -12.62 15.43 20.77
N ASN A 565 -13.69 14.63 20.73
CA ASN A 565 -14.92 14.79 21.52
C ASN A 565 -15.41 13.42 21.98
N MET A 566 -15.86 13.29 23.23
CA MET A 566 -16.40 12.02 23.79
C MET A 566 -17.53 11.42 22.94
N ASN A 567 -18.32 12.27 22.25
CA ASN A 567 -19.37 11.85 21.32
C ASN A 567 -18.85 11.00 20.13
N ALA A 568 -17.54 10.88 19.93
CA ALA A 568 -16.96 9.91 19.00
C ALA A 568 -17.20 8.44 19.41
N ILE A 569 -17.58 8.21 20.67
CA ILE A 569 -17.90 6.90 21.22
C ILE A 569 -19.43 6.73 21.22
N ALA A 570 -19.94 5.75 20.48
CA ALA A 570 -21.37 5.46 20.42
C ALA A 570 -21.98 5.23 21.81
N SER A 571 -23.19 5.76 22.02
CA SER A 571 -23.94 5.57 23.27
C SER A 571 -24.82 4.32 23.18
N VAL A 572 -25.05 3.67 24.33
CA VAL A 572 -25.86 2.45 24.42
C VAL A 572 -27.36 2.70 24.10
N ASN A 573 -27.76 3.97 23.97
CA ASN A 573 -29.14 4.34 23.63
C ASN A 573 -29.39 4.42 22.11
N ASP A 574 -28.35 4.64 21.29
CA ASP A 574 -28.51 4.91 19.86
C ASP A 574 -29.00 3.67 19.07
N GLU A 575 -28.64 2.46 19.51
CA GLU A 575 -29.12 1.21 18.90
C GLU A 575 -30.61 0.94 19.15
N ASN A 576 -31.18 1.46 20.25
CA ASN A 576 -32.61 1.28 20.57
C ASN A 576 -33.52 2.15 19.69
N ALA A 577 -33.01 3.27 19.16
CA ALA A 577 -33.77 4.13 18.24
C ALA A 577 -34.02 3.50 16.85
N CYS A 578 -33.37 2.37 16.54
CA CYS A 578 -33.48 1.67 15.26
C CYS A 578 -34.47 0.49 15.28
N ASN A 579 -35.02 0.13 16.44
CA ASN A 579 -35.70 -1.16 16.65
C ASN A 579 -37.19 -1.08 17.07
N ASP A 580 -37.78 0.12 17.22
CA ASP A 580 -39.21 0.27 17.53
C ASP A 580 -40.04 0.61 16.27
N ASP A 581 -40.16 -0.37 15.37
CA ASP A 581 -41.01 -0.30 14.18
C ASP A 581 -42.44 -0.78 14.52
N THR A 582 -43.07 -0.16 15.54
CA THR A 582 -44.46 -0.45 15.94
C THR A 582 -45.47 0.47 15.23
N ILE A 583 -46.32 -0.16 14.41
CA ILE A 583 -47.25 0.51 13.50
C ILE A 583 -48.56 0.89 14.21
N GLU A 584 -48.86 2.18 14.34
CA GLU A 584 -50.23 2.72 14.33
C GLU A 584 -50.31 4.06 13.55
N ASP A 585 -51.46 4.33 12.93
CA ASP A 585 -51.66 5.40 11.94
C ASP A 585 -51.60 6.84 12.49
N ARG A 586 -51.03 7.77 11.69
CA ARG A 586 -51.68 9.08 11.39
C ARG A 586 -51.03 9.89 10.25
N ASN A 587 -51.78 9.95 9.14
CA ASN A 587 -51.96 11.03 8.16
C ASN A 587 -50.76 11.83 7.59
N GLU A 588 -50.85 11.98 6.26
CA GLU A 588 -50.05 12.82 5.36
C GLU A 588 -49.71 14.24 5.88
N LYS A 589 -48.46 14.64 5.65
CA LYS A 589 -48.16 15.98 5.12
C LYS A 589 -46.82 16.03 4.38
N THR A 590 -46.83 16.66 3.21
CA THR A 590 -45.71 16.68 2.27
C THR A 590 -44.64 17.69 2.67
N ILE A 591 -43.38 17.24 2.74
CA ILE A 591 -42.16 18.05 2.73
C ILE A 591 -41.19 17.31 1.81
N GLY A 592 -40.49 17.92 0.86
CA GLY A 592 -40.33 19.35 0.56
C GLY A 592 -38.84 19.64 0.37
N ALA A 593 -38.31 19.38 -0.83
CA ALA A 593 -36.88 19.49 -1.10
C ALA A 593 -36.40 20.96 -0.96
N PRO A 594 -35.21 21.21 -0.39
CA PRO A 594 -34.71 22.57 -0.18
C PRO A 594 -34.34 23.21 -1.52
N HIS A 595 -35.09 24.23 -1.93
CA HIS A 595 -34.74 25.08 -3.06
C HIS A 595 -33.66 26.07 -2.62
N PHE A 596 -32.56 26.12 -3.36
CA PHE A 596 -31.56 27.19 -3.24
C PHE A 596 -32.09 28.40 -4.02
N ASP A 597 -32.15 29.60 -3.44
CA ASP A 597 -32.57 30.80 -4.17
C ASP A 597 -31.66 31.99 -3.79
N PRO A 598 -30.91 32.59 -4.74
CA PRO A 598 -29.92 33.61 -4.44
C PRO A 598 -30.32 35.00 -4.99
N ASP A 599 -31.07 35.77 -4.22
CA ASP A 599 -30.93 37.22 -4.12
C ASP A 599 -31.70 37.71 -2.87
N GLY A 600 -31.36 38.89 -2.35
CA GLY A 600 -31.93 39.40 -1.10
C GLY A 600 -33.03 40.43 -1.31
N ASP A 601 -33.81 40.67 -0.25
CA ASP A 601 -34.11 42.05 0.14
C ASP A 601 -34.44 42.18 1.63
N VAL A 602 -34.32 43.40 2.17
CA VAL A 602 -34.55 43.68 3.59
C VAL A 602 -35.97 44.20 3.83
N GLN A 603 -36.73 43.52 4.68
CA GLN A 603 -37.94 44.08 5.31
C GLN A 603 -37.86 43.98 6.84
N MET A 604 -37.97 45.14 7.49
CA MET A 604 -38.43 45.22 8.88
C MET A 604 -39.97 45.24 8.87
N ASP A 605 -40.57 44.72 9.94
CA ASP A 605 -41.58 45.51 10.68
C ASP A 605 -41.60 45.05 12.15
N PRO A 606 -42.15 45.85 13.09
CA PRO A 606 -41.90 45.71 14.52
C PRO A 606 -43.01 44.96 15.28
N ASP A 607 -42.68 44.52 16.49
CA ASP A 607 -43.39 45.07 17.66
C ASP A 607 -42.50 45.06 18.91
N VAL A 608 -42.81 45.92 19.89
CA VAL A 608 -42.01 46.16 21.10
C VAL A 608 -42.87 46.10 22.35
N THR A 609 -42.62 45.11 23.21
CA THR A 609 -42.96 45.20 24.63
C THR A 609 -41.72 44.91 25.48
N LEU A 610 -41.08 46.00 25.93
CA LEU A 610 -40.00 45.97 26.92
C LEU A 610 -40.54 45.48 28.27
N ASN A 611 -39.70 44.78 29.03
CA ASN A 611 -39.89 44.68 30.48
C ASN A 611 -38.53 44.65 31.18
N GLU A 612 -37.85 45.80 31.20
CA GLU A 612 -36.61 45.98 31.95
C GLU A 612 -36.89 46.03 33.45
N ASN A 613 -36.17 45.23 34.24
CA ASN A 613 -35.80 45.65 35.58
C ASN A 613 -34.54 44.91 36.08
N GLN A 614 -33.48 45.70 36.26
CA GLN A 614 -32.34 45.48 37.15
C GLN A 614 -31.26 44.46 36.73
N SER A 615 -30.03 44.96 36.80
CA SER A 615 -28.75 44.32 36.48
C SER A 615 -27.74 44.72 37.60
N PRO A 616 -26.44 44.39 37.55
CA PRO A 616 -25.72 43.33 36.82
C PRO A 616 -24.92 42.40 37.76
N SER A 617 -24.63 41.16 37.36
CA SER A 617 -23.62 40.30 38.01
C SER A 617 -22.38 40.10 37.13
N SER A 618 -21.21 40.13 37.77
CA SER A 618 -19.88 40.04 37.15
C SER A 618 -19.61 38.70 36.43
N PRO A 619 -18.71 38.67 35.42
CA PRO A 619 -18.44 37.46 34.65
C PRO A 619 -17.92 36.31 35.53
N LEU A 620 -18.46 35.11 35.31
CA LEU A 620 -17.96 33.88 35.91
C LEU A 620 -16.59 33.51 35.32
N PRO A 621 -15.61 33.07 36.12
CA PRO A 621 -14.30 32.68 35.64
C PRO A 621 -14.34 31.35 34.87
N SER A 622 -13.33 31.13 34.03
CA SER A 622 -13.13 29.91 33.25
C SER A 622 -13.19 28.65 34.13
N SER A 623 -14.19 27.80 33.88
CA SER A 623 -14.33 26.50 34.54
C SER A 623 -13.25 25.53 34.06
N HIS A 624 -12.22 25.30 34.87
CA HIS A 624 -11.40 24.09 34.74
C HIS A 624 -12.30 22.85 34.90
N PRO A 625 -12.12 21.79 34.08
CA PRO A 625 -12.92 20.58 34.18
C PRO A 625 -12.73 19.90 35.54
N SER A 626 -13.83 19.45 36.14
CA SER A 626 -13.82 18.84 37.47
C SER A 626 -13.44 17.36 37.46
N PRO A 627 -12.86 16.78 38.54
CA PRO A 627 -12.29 15.43 38.51
C PRO A 627 -13.32 14.29 38.60
N LYS A 628 -14.37 14.31 37.77
CA LYS A 628 -15.47 13.32 37.78
C LYS A 628 -15.91 12.80 36.41
N ASP A 629 -15.40 13.36 35.31
CA ASP A 629 -15.78 12.97 33.93
C ASP A 629 -14.99 11.75 33.38
N ASP A 630 -14.24 11.04 34.24
CA ASP A 630 -13.27 9.99 33.83
C ASP A 630 -13.89 8.60 33.54
N GLN A 631 -15.22 8.47 33.45
CA GLN A 631 -15.90 7.22 33.08
C GLN A 631 -17.01 7.47 32.04
N HIS A 632 -16.74 7.08 30.79
CA HIS A 632 -17.77 7.01 29.75
C HIS A 632 -18.59 5.71 29.93
N PRO A 633 -19.94 5.73 29.82
CA PRO A 633 -20.77 4.55 30.11
C PRO A 633 -20.43 3.32 29.24
N SER A 634 -19.97 3.53 28.02
CA SER A 634 -19.55 2.47 27.09
C SER A 634 -18.19 1.82 27.42
N ILE A 635 -17.44 2.33 28.41
CA ILE A 635 -16.11 1.79 28.78
C ILE A 635 -16.22 0.99 30.08
N THR A 636 -16.20 -0.32 29.92
CA THR A 636 -16.21 -1.30 31.03
C THR A 636 -14.78 -1.58 31.53
N ARG A 637 -14.66 -2.36 32.62
CA ARG A 637 -13.37 -2.84 33.13
C ARG A 637 -13.32 -4.37 33.13
N THR A 638 -12.29 -4.97 32.54
CA THR A 638 -12.14 -6.44 32.54
C THR A 638 -11.97 -6.98 33.96
N THR A 639 -12.54 -8.17 34.23
CA THR A 639 -12.70 -8.66 35.60
C THR A 639 -11.37 -8.99 36.31
N ARG A 640 -10.34 -9.36 35.54
CA ARG A 640 -9.05 -9.83 36.04
C ARG A 640 -7.95 -8.76 35.95
N GLU A 641 -7.80 -8.11 34.79
CA GLU A 641 -6.74 -7.14 34.55
C GLU A 641 -7.14 -5.67 34.76
N ASN A 642 -8.43 -5.36 34.99
CA ASN A 642 -8.96 -4.00 35.10
C ASN A 642 -8.68 -3.13 33.86
N LEU A 643 -8.59 -3.74 32.68
CA LEU A 643 -8.37 -3.04 31.40
C LEU A 643 -9.61 -2.23 31.01
N PRO A 644 -9.49 -0.97 30.54
CA PRO A 644 -10.62 -0.17 30.10
C PRO A 644 -11.10 -0.66 28.72
N TYR A 645 -12.10 -1.54 28.69
CA TYR A 645 -12.60 -2.13 27.46
C TYR A 645 -13.82 -1.35 26.96
N LEU A 646 -13.66 -0.70 25.81
CA LEU A 646 -14.75 -0.08 25.07
C LEU A 646 -15.52 -1.18 24.34
N PHE A 647 -16.75 -1.44 24.81
CA PHE A 647 -17.65 -2.43 24.23
C PHE A 647 -19.05 -1.84 24.13
N VAL A 648 -19.59 -1.81 22.91
CA VAL A 648 -20.94 -1.34 22.57
C VAL A 648 -21.58 -2.41 21.71
N GLY A 649 -22.89 -2.60 21.90
CA GLY A 649 -23.73 -3.44 21.05
C GLY A 649 -23.66 -4.94 21.30
N ASP A 650 -24.64 -5.65 20.75
CA ASP A 650 -24.93 -7.05 21.08
C ASP A 650 -24.07 -8.08 20.28
N GLY A 651 -22.90 -7.67 19.79
CA GLY A 651 -22.04 -8.58 19.03
C GLY A 651 -20.66 -8.09 18.59
N ALA A 652 -20.51 -6.82 18.21
CA ALA A 652 -19.24 -6.27 17.70
C ALA A 652 -19.10 -4.79 18.09
N CYS A 653 -17.88 -4.37 18.42
CA CYS A 653 -17.63 -3.00 18.89
C CYS A 653 -17.89 -1.98 17.78
N THR A 654 -18.89 -1.12 17.97
CA THR A 654 -19.19 0.02 17.08
C THR A 654 -17.95 0.90 16.86
N PRO A 655 -17.60 1.23 15.61
CA PRO A 655 -16.42 2.04 15.30
C PRO A 655 -16.55 3.47 15.84
N LEU A 656 -15.41 4.11 16.08
CA LEU A 656 -15.32 5.50 16.51
C LEU A 656 -15.68 6.45 15.33
N ASP A 657 -16.39 7.54 15.60
CA ASP A 657 -16.74 8.54 14.58
C ASP A 657 -15.47 9.21 14.00
N PRO A 658 -15.20 9.08 12.68
CA PRO A 658 -14.06 9.72 12.02
C PRO A 658 -14.10 11.26 12.05
N ASN A 659 -15.27 11.88 12.21
CA ASN A 659 -15.41 13.33 12.31
C ASN A 659 -14.91 13.89 13.66
N LEU A 660 -14.92 13.06 14.70
CA LEU A 660 -14.63 13.42 16.10
C LEU A 660 -13.43 12.64 16.68
N SER A 661 -12.70 11.89 15.85
CA SER A 661 -11.50 11.17 16.23
C SER A 661 -10.50 11.11 15.08
N HIS A 662 -9.21 10.88 15.37
CA HIS A 662 -8.20 10.64 14.33
C HIS A 662 -7.07 9.72 14.83
N CYS A 663 -6.46 8.95 13.93
CA CYS A 663 -5.29 8.14 14.24
C CYS A 663 -4.01 8.99 14.28
N LEU A 664 -3.25 8.91 15.38
CA LEU A 664 -1.92 9.50 15.51
C LEU A 664 -0.85 8.71 14.76
N GLY A 665 -1.05 7.40 14.66
CA GLY A 665 -0.17 6.37 14.11
C GLY A 665 -0.40 5.02 14.79
N GLN A 666 0.50 4.06 14.58
CA GLN A 666 0.42 2.72 15.19
C GLN A 666 1.49 2.45 16.27
N ALA A 667 1.20 1.46 17.11
CA ALA A 667 2.04 0.96 18.19
C ALA A 667 2.01 -0.59 18.25
N ILE A 668 2.98 -1.18 18.97
CA ILE A 668 2.97 -2.60 19.37
C ILE A 668 2.89 -2.66 20.88
N ILE A 669 1.95 -3.43 21.42
CA ILE A 669 1.90 -3.74 22.85
C ILE A 669 2.91 -4.86 23.12
N ARG A 670 3.91 -4.56 23.96
CA ARG A 670 4.98 -5.49 24.36
C ARG A 670 4.50 -6.47 25.43
N SER A 671 3.74 -5.96 26.40
CA SER A 671 3.24 -6.71 27.55
C SER A 671 2.20 -5.93 28.35
N VAL A 672 1.18 -6.63 28.83
CA VAL A 672 0.19 -6.13 29.81
C VAL A 672 0.62 -6.52 31.23
N ASN A 673 0.76 -5.54 32.13
CA ASN A 673 1.05 -5.76 33.55
C ASN A 673 -0.17 -5.36 34.43
N PRO A 674 -0.93 -6.35 34.97
CA PRO A 674 -2.07 -6.09 35.85
C PRO A 674 -1.69 -5.54 37.22
N ASP A 675 -0.56 -5.97 37.78
CA ASP A 675 -0.14 -5.64 39.15
C ASP A 675 0.17 -4.13 39.29
N THR A 676 0.77 -3.55 38.26
CA THR A 676 1.05 -2.11 38.17
C THR A 676 0.02 -1.31 37.36
N GLN A 677 -0.95 -2.01 36.75
CA GLN A 677 -1.97 -1.48 35.83
C GLN A 677 -1.37 -0.62 34.70
N THR A 678 -0.34 -1.17 34.04
CA THR A 678 0.40 -0.54 32.95
C THR A 678 0.54 -1.42 31.71
N LEU A 679 0.54 -0.79 30.54
CA LEU A 679 0.99 -1.37 29.27
C LEU A 679 2.44 -0.94 29.01
N ASP A 680 3.29 -1.87 28.56
CA ASP A 680 4.56 -1.52 27.91
C ASP A 680 4.33 -1.50 26.39
N ILE A 681 4.71 -0.40 25.73
CA ILE A 681 4.37 -0.13 24.32
C ILE A 681 5.61 0.29 23.53
N TYR A 682 5.77 -0.23 22.30
CA TYR A 682 6.68 0.35 21.31
C TYR A 682 5.90 1.21 20.31
N THR A 683 6.33 2.43 20.05
CA THR A 683 5.76 3.27 18.98
C THR A 683 6.83 4.22 18.43
N PRO A 684 6.84 4.49 17.10
CA PRO A 684 7.64 5.55 16.49
C PRO A 684 6.87 6.88 16.39
N ILE A 685 5.64 6.98 16.94
CA ILE A 685 4.91 8.25 17.02
C ILE A 685 5.72 9.22 17.91
N PRO A 686 6.02 10.46 17.45
CA PRO A 686 6.77 11.42 18.24
C PRO A 686 6.07 11.76 19.56
N PHE A 687 6.81 11.73 20.68
CA PHE A 687 6.29 12.10 22.01
C PHE A 687 5.78 13.55 22.07
N SER A 688 6.24 14.44 21.18
CA SER A 688 5.67 15.77 21.00
C SER A 688 4.22 15.71 20.55
N LYS A 689 3.91 14.94 19.49
CA LYS A 689 2.55 14.77 18.95
C LYS A 689 1.61 14.14 19.98
N ILE A 690 2.08 13.12 20.71
CA ILE A 690 1.31 12.49 21.81
C ILE A 690 1.03 13.49 22.93
N ARG A 691 2.02 14.31 23.32
CA ARG A 691 1.86 15.31 24.36
C ARG A 691 0.91 16.42 23.93
N GLU A 692 1.11 16.99 22.76
CA GLU A 692 0.27 18.02 22.16
C GLU A 692 -1.20 17.59 22.10
N THR A 693 -1.46 16.34 21.70
CA THR A 693 -2.80 15.73 21.73
C THR A 693 -3.42 15.73 23.14
N LEU A 694 -2.64 15.37 24.16
CA LEU A 694 -3.10 15.35 25.57
C LEU A 694 -3.24 16.76 26.16
N GLU A 695 -2.39 17.72 25.75
CA GLU A 695 -2.44 19.13 26.14
C GLU A 695 -3.64 19.86 25.51
N GLN A 696 -4.10 19.42 24.33
CA GLN A 696 -5.39 19.79 23.73
C GLN A 696 -6.60 19.19 24.46
N GLY A 697 -6.39 18.30 25.44
CA GLY A 697 -7.43 17.66 26.25
C GLY A 697 -7.99 16.35 25.69
N HIS A 698 -7.62 15.99 24.46
CA HIS A 698 -8.08 14.78 23.77
C HIS A 698 -7.75 13.51 24.55
N ARG A 699 -8.58 12.47 24.41
CA ARG A 699 -8.39 11.16 25.06
C ARG A 699 -7.80 10.14 24.09
N LEU A 700 -6.92 9.25 24.58
CA LEU A 700 -6.27 8.24 23.74
C LEU A 700 -6.94 6.87 23.88
N ILE A 701 -7.35 6.28 22.76
CA ILE A 701 -7.87 4.91 22.65
C ILE A 701 -6.91 4.06 21.83
N LEU A 702 -6.66 2.83 22.28
CA LEU A 702 -5.93 1.82 21.51
C LEU A 702 -6.92 0.93 20.75
N VAL A 703 -6.81 0.88 19.42
CA VAL A 703 -7.69 0.08 18.56
C VAL A 703 -6.93 -1.09 17.98
N ARG A 704 -7.28 -2.33 18.35
CA ARG A 704 -6.71 -3.57 17.79
C ARG A 704 -7.55 -4.02 16.59
N GLY A 705 -6.98 -3.88 15.39
CA GLY A 705 -7.59 -4.36 14.15
C GLY A 705 -7.22 -5.81 13.79
N GLN A 706 -7.63 -6.24 12.60
CA GLN A 706 -7.24 -7.50 11.95
C GLN A 706 -5.99 -7.32 11.06
N VAL A 707 -5.02 -6.53 11.51
CA VAL A 707 -3.70 -6.36 10.87
C VAL A 707 -2.85 -7.61 11.09
N ASP A 708 -2.07 -8.01 10.06
CA ASP A 708 -1.10 -9.11 10.13
C ASP A 708 -0.27 -9.06 11.43
N HIS A 709 -0.26 -10.13 12.23
CA HIS A 709 0.52 -10.19 13.47
C HIS A 709 2.01 -9.94 13.19
N PRO A 710 2.76 -9.25 14.09
CA PRO A 710 4.12 -8.78 13.82
C PRO A 710 5.18 -9.90 13.95
N HIS A 711 5.01 -11.00 13.23
CA HIS A 711 5.95 -12.14 13.15
C HIS A 711 7.38 -11.71 12.79
N TRP A 712 7.52 -10.60 12.06
CA TRP A 712 8.82 -9.97 11.78
C TRP A 712 9.53 -9.55 13.07
N ALA A 713 8.83 -8.88 14.00
CA ALA A 713 9.37 -8.36 15.27
C ALA A 713 9.91 -9.48 16.17
N ILE A 714 9.18 -10.60 16.26
CA ILE A 714 9.58 -11.79 17.02
C ILE A 714 10.92 -12.35 16.52
N SER A 715 11.16 -12.29 15.20
CA SER A 715 12.36 -12.83 14.56
C SER A 715 13.59 -11.89 14.56
N GLU A 716 13.43 -10.61 14.89
CA GLU A 716 14.50 -9.60 14.78
C GLU A 716 15.76 -9.94 15.58
N GLU A 717 15.58 -10.46 16.79
CA GLU A 717 16.73 -10.76 17.65
C GLU A 717 17.56 -11.93 17.12
N TYR A 718 16.92 -12.92 16.48
CA TYR A 718 17.60 -14.02 15.82
C TYR A 718 18.41 -13.53 14.61
N PHE A 719 17.82 -12.69 13.76
CA PHE A 719 18.53 -12.09 12.63
C PHE A 719 19.67 -11.18 13.10
N SER A 720 19.47 -10.38 14.16
CA SER A 720 20.50 -9.51 14.73
C SER A 720 21.65 -10.31 15.37
N ALA A 721 21.35 -11.42 16.04
CA ALA A 721 22.35 -12.33 16.58
C ALA A 721 23.18 -12.98 15.47
N ARG A 722 22.52 -13.51 14.43
CA ARG A 722 23.18 -14.06 13.24
C ARG A 722 23.98 -13.00 12.48
N ALA A 723 23.52 -11.76 12.41
CA ALA A 723 24.24 -10.66 11.79
C ALA A 723 25.51 -10.29 12.57
N ALA A 724 25.43 -10.20 13.91
CA ALA A 724 26.59 -9.98 14.76
C ALA A 724 27.62 -11.13 14.65
N GLN A 725 27.17 -12.38 14.67
CA GLN A 725 28.01 -13.57 14.47
C GLN A 725 28.73 -13.54 13.10
N ARG A 726 28.03 -13.15 12.02
CA ARG A 726 28.64 -12.97 10.68
C ARG A 726 29.65 -11.81 10.65
N ARG A 727 29.38 -10.69 11.33
CA ARG A 727 30.34 -9.56 11.45
C ARG A 727 31.63 -10.02 12.15
N HIS A 728 31.52 -10.73 13.27
CA HIS A 728 32.67 -11.27 14.02
C HIS A 728 33.50 -12.26 13.19
N ARG A 729 32.86 -13.26 12.57
CA ARG A 729 33.54 -14.24 11.68
C ARG A 729 34.25 -13.56 10.50
N LYS A 730 33.66 -12.51 9.91
CA LYS A 730 34.29 -11.73 8.82
C LYS A 730 35.46 -10.87 9.32
N MET A 731 35.39 -10.31 10.52
CA MET A 731 36.50 -9.56 11.12
C MET A 731 37.72 -10.45 11.40
N ILE A 732 37.51 -11.63 11.99
CA ILE A 732 38.59 -12.62 12.22
C ILE A 732 39.21 -13.08 10.89
N ALA A 733 38.38 -13.37 9.87
CA ALA A 733 38.86 -13.76 8.56
C ALA A 733 39.65 -12.65 7.85
N GLN A 734 39.24 -11.39 7.99
CA GLN A 734 39.95 -10.23 7.44
C GLN A 734 41.30 -10.02 8.13
N ALA A 735 41.35 -10.00 9.47
CA ALA A 735 42.61 -9.85 10.20
C ALA A 735 43.62 -10.96 9.84
N LYS A 736 43.15 -12.20 9.68
CA LYS A 736 43.99 -13.32 9.20
C LYS A 736 44.49 -13.13 7.77
N ALA A 737 43.69 -12.55 6.88
CA ALA A 737 44.09 -12.24 5.50
C ALA A 737 45.06 -11.05 5.41
N GLU A 738 44.97 -10.11 6.35
CA GLU A 738 45.89 -8.98 6.53
C GLU A 738 47.21 -9.38 7.24
N GLY A 739 47.40 -10.67 7.54
CA GLY A 739 48.60 -11.21 8.19
C GLY A 739 48.69 -10.95 9.71
N ILE A 740 47.64 -10.40 10.32
CA ILE A 740 47.62 -10.01 11.73
C ILE A 740 47.48 -11.27 12.61
N THR A 741 48.61 -11.75 13.13
CA THR A 741 48.64 -12.88 14.08
C THR A 741 48.18 -12.43 15.46
N ALA A 742 46.94 -12.74 15.83
CA ALA A 742 46.46 -12.62 17.20
C ALA A 742 47.36 -13.42 18.16
N ASP A 743 47.65 -12.86 19.34
CA ASP A 743 48.43 -13.50 20.40
C ASP A 743 47.56 -14.49 21.20
N ALA A 744 48.07 -15.03 22.30
CA ALA A 744 47.34 -15.96 23.15
C ALA A 744 46.13 -15.32 23.85
N THR A 745 46.22 -14.04 24.24
CA THR A 745 45.14 -13.31 24.92
C THR A 745 44.01 -12.96 23.94
N ALA A 746 44.32 -12.33 22.80
CA ALA A 746 43.32 -11.95 21.81
C ALA A 746 42.61 -13.17 21.18
N ARG A 747 43.27 -14.34 21.06
CA ARG A 747 42.60 -15.59 20.64
C ARG A 747 41.53 -16.02 21.64
N ARG A 748 41.88 -16.05 22.93
CA ARG A 748 40.95 -16.42 24.01
C ARG A 748 39.76 -15.45 24.07
N GLU A 749 39.98 -14.17 23.86
CA GLU A 749 38.89 -13.18 23.75
C GLU A 749 38.02 -13.41 22.50
N GLN A 750 38.61 -13.68 21.33
CA GLN A 750 37.87 -13.99 20.10
C GLN A 750 37.02 -15.26 20.24
N GLU A 751 37.49 -16.26 20.97
CA GLU A 751 36.77 -17.48 21.31
C GLU A 751 35.58 -17.20 22.25
N ILE A 752 35.81 -16.51 23.38
CA ILE A 752 34.75 -16.10 24.33
C ILE A 752 33.66 -15.27 23.64
N VAL A 753 34.03 -14.34 22.74
CA VAL A 753 33.07 -13.56 21.96
C VAL A 753 32.32 -14.44 20.94
N SER A 754 33.00 -15.40 20.31
CA SER A 754 32.36 -16.35 19.38
C SER A 754 31.34 -17.26 20.08
N GLU A 755 31.66 -17.72 21.28
CA GLU A 755 30.79 -18.54 22.12
C GLU A 755 29.54 -17.77 22.57
N ARG A 756 29.71 -16.58 23.17
CA ARG A 756 28.61 -15.68 23.52
C ARG A 756 27.71 -15.34 22.34
N LEU A 757 28.26 -15.22 21.13
CA LEU A 757 27.48 -15.01 19.90
C LEU A 757 26.74 -16.26 19.43
N ARG A 758 27.27 -17.47 19.64
CA ARG A 758 26.54 -18.74 19.43
C ARG A 758 25.38 -18.86 20.42
N GLU A 759 25.63 -18.68 21.72
CA GLU A 759 24.59 -18.71 22.76
C GLU A 759 23.45 -17.72 22.46
N ARG A 760 23.80 -16.49 22.05
CA ARG A 760 22.83 -15.47 21.68
C ARG A 760 21.96 -15.93 20.53
N VAL A 761 22.53 -16.54 19.49
CA VAL A 761 21.78 -17.13 18.37
C VAL A 761 20.87 -18.27 18.83
N MET A 762 21.35 -19.17 19.70
CA MET A 762 20.55 -20.31 20.19
C MET A 762 19.35 -19.86 21.04
N ARG A 763 19.57 -18.90 21.95
CA ARG A 763 18.50 -18.29 22.76
C ARG A 763 17.50 -17.53 21.89
N ALA A 764 17.99 -16.75 20.92
CA ALA A 764 17.14 -15.99 20.01
C ALA A 764 16.28 -16.86 19.06
N GLY A 765 16.72 -18.09 18.76
CA GLY A 765 15.94 -19.05 17.97
C GLY A 765 14.81 -19.73 18.75
N ASN A 766 14.86 -19.71 20.08
CA ASN A 766 13.98 -20.47 20.96
C ASN A 766 13.27 -19.55 21.95
N VAL A 767 12.42 -18.67 21.42
CA VAL A 767 11.64 -17.65 22.16
C VAL A 767 10.15 -18.01 22.20
N PRO A 768 9.32 -17.35 23.03
CA PRO A 768 7.87 -17.42 22.89
C PRO A 768 7.41 -17.19 21.45
N TRP A 769 6.39 -17.95 21.02
CA TRP A 769 5.83 -17.95 19.66
C TRP A 769 6.79 -18.22 18.48
N MET A 770 8.06 -18.61 18.69
CA MET A 770 8.96 -19.03 17.60
C MET A 770 9.75 -20.30 17.96
N ARG A 771 10.03 -21.14 16.96
CA ARG A 771 11.04 -22.21 17.03
C ARG A 771 11.83 -22.26 15.73
N LEU A 772 13.05 -22.78 15.82
CA LEU A 772 13.83 -23.15 14.64
C LEU A 772 13.53 -24.60 14.25
N ASP A 773 13.17 -24.82 12.98
CA ASP A 773 13.09 -26.16 12.40
C ASP A 773 14.48 -26.54 11.90
N GLU A 774 15.22 -27.29 12.74
CA GLU A 774 16.49 -27.90 12.37
C GLU A 774 16.23 -29.15 11.50
N GLY A 775 16.62 -29.06 10.22
CA GLY A 775 16.32 -30.12 9.25
C GLY A 775 17.10 -31.40 9.54
N ALA A 776 16.37 -32.53 9.58
CA ALA A 776 16.82 -33.88 9.95
C ALA A 776 16.95 -34.14 11.48
N GLY A 777 15.81 -34.11 12.17
CA GLY A 777 15.58 -34.70 13.49
C GLY A 777 14.12 -35.17 13.57
N ASP A 778 13.83 -36.26 14.31
CA ASP A 778 12.58 -37.01 14.21
C ASP A 778 11.28 -36.19 14.39
N ALA A 779 10.37 -36.33 13.44
CA ALA A 779 9.02 -35.74 13.47
C ALA A 779 8.04 -36.50 14.40
N LYS A 780 8.53 -36.98 15.56
CA LYS A 780 7.81 -37.87 16.48
C LYS A 780 8.12 -37.61 17.97
N GLU A 781 7.98 -36.37 18.45
CA GLU A 781 7.71 -36.19 19.89
C GLU A 781 6.91 -34.93 20.23
N HIS A 782 6.16 -35.04 21.34
CA HIS A 782 5.39 -33.98 22.00
C HIS A 782 4.29 -33.27 21.19
N ALA A 783 3.33 -34.05 20.68
CA ALA A 783 1.97 -33.58 20.42
C ALA A 783 1.20 -33.36 21.74
N SER A 784 1.57 -32.34 22.52
CA SER A 784 0.86 -31.95 23.75
C SER A 784 0.89 -30.43 23.96
N ARG A 785 -0.30 -29.82 24.07
CA ARG A 785 -0.52 -28.36 24.15
C ARG A 785 0.15 -27.56 23.02
N GLN A 786 -0.38 -27.71 21.81
CA GLN A 786 -0.02 -26.88 20.66
C GLN A 786 -0.48 -25.42 20.85
N VAL A 787 0.38 -24.60 21.46
CA VAL A 787 0.38 -23.16 21.19
C VAL A 787 1.01 -22.97 19.82
N TRP A 788 0.34 -22.24 18.91
CA TRP A 788 0.88 -21.92 17.59
C TRP A 788 2.23 -21.21 17.72
N ARG A 789 3.23 -21.67 16.96
CA ARG A 789 4.57 -21.07 16.90
C ARG A 789 5.01 -20.89 15.47
N LEU A 790 5.54 -19.71 15.17
CA LEU A 790 6.26 -19.38 13.95
C LEU A 790 7.45 -20.34 13.81
N ARG A 791 7.38 -21.26 12.85
CA ARG A 791 8.49 -22.14 12.49
C ARG A 791 9.40 -21.40 11.53
N LYS A 792 10.66 -21.17 11.90
CA LYS A 792 11.67 -20.59 11.02
C LYS A 792 12.68 -21.66 10.65
N LYS A 793 12.88 -21.88 9.36
CA LYS A 793 13.85 -22.87 8.87
C LYS A 793 15.25 -22.55 9.39
N ALA A 794 15.90 -23.50 10.06
CA ALA A 794 17.23 -23.27 10.60
C ALA A 794 18.25 -23.13 9.45
N TYR A 795 18.84 -21.94 9.34
CA TYR A 795 19.90 -21.70 8.37
C TYR A 795 21.23 -22.27 8.91
N PRO A 796 21.99 -23.08 8.15
CA PRO A 796 23.24 -23.67 8.60
C PRO A 796 24.24 -22.64 9.18
N ALA A 797 25.07 -23.06 10.13
CA ALA A 797 26.21 -22.27 10.60
C ALA A 797 27.41 -22.34 9.63
N ASP A 798 27.48 -23.43 8.86
CA ASP A 798 28.65 -23.84 8.07
C ASP A 798 28.41 -23.80 6.56
N SER A 799 27.45 -22.99 6.09
CA SER A 799 27.39 -22.64 4.68
C SER A 799 28.64 -21.80 4.33
N GLY A 800 29.57 -22.46 3.64
CA GLY A 800 30.98 -22.05 3.59
C GLY A 800 31.24 -20.78 2.79
N SER A 801 30.30 -20.32 1.95
CA SER A 801 30.45 -19.05 1.26
C SER A 801 29.89 -17.93 2.11
N GLY A 802 30.75 -17.01 2.55
CA GLY A 802 30.33 -15.76 3.20
C GLY A 802 29.64 -14.77 2.25
N SER A 803 29.00 -15.26 1.18
CA SER A 803 28.45 -14.49 0.07
C SER A 803 26.98 -14.11 0.30
N ASP A 804 26.57 -12.96 -0.23
CA ASP A 804 25.15 -12.56 -0.25
C ASP A 804 24.38 -13.33 -1.37
N ARG A 805 24.77 -14.59 -1.71
CA ARG A 805 24.12 -15.44 -2.72
C ARG A 805 23.29 -16.60 -2.15
N GLU A 806 23.60 -17.05 -0.93
CA GLU A 806 22.90 -18.14 -0.21
C GLU A 806 21.61 -17.68 0.51
N TRP A 807 21.26 -16.39 0.38
CA TRP A 807 20.19 -15.68 1.10
C TRP A 807 19.22 -14.96 0.18
#